data_AF-A0A2V4CW83-F1
#
_entry.id   AF-A0A2V4CW83-F1
#
_cell.length_a   1.000
_cell.length_b   1.000
_cell.length_c   1.000
_cell.angle_alpha   90.00
_cell.angle_beta   90.00
_cell.angle_gamma   90.00
#
_symmetry.space_group_name_H-M   'P 1'
#
loop_
_entity.id
_entity.type
_entity.pdbx_description
1 polymer ?
#
loop_
_entity_poly.entity_id
_entity_poly.type
_entity_poly.pdbx_seq_one_letter_code
_entity_poly.pdbx_strand_id
1 'polypeptide(L)'
;MRHHWGETASSDWISTLDGFEALFGKALLWVVEVPGRVCVLGDHSDYVPYLRANIITFASDNQRMRALVSPRDDGRIRIASSLDGCELTEFDIQEERYDGNWLDGLDERGAPDSHWSNYVRGAVAYTQSLNELRFGFDMFVDSTIPPASGSSSSSALTLCSLLATHLSNGLTWDRENLARLGGSAEWYVGTRGGMMDHATMVYAEDGSMLNLQFRPFGATSIPRLPSEFCWYSKFTHPADKGGPMLAAFNELAFVQQKLIPSTLDDVGFQHPRDYSDWKVVGKNLDEGFEHHEMGELRVRDRFRYVMKEYQRVVDFEQALASSDMTTIGRLLNEAWEDTRDLLGTHTPMMEEEAARLKKIEGVVGVKVLGAGFGGNLLILAKAGVDLGVGVVCQTPGKGVSIFDMNADVRPPNNRCAAVLLCGGKGSRMASQGIDVHKPLIPVSEIPSIIHVLDQLNCCGIDFSTRIVVVPPNRVEEYEVVFEGMDCLVVAQPNALGTGDAVHCALNEIPEDVEHVYVSFGTQPLVQNDSVLASLKHHIDNHLGFTLPTTITPNPYAPLIRGVDGKVTDSVETHLEGVEKPSVGEANIGAYWVSVSALKQVLVPLVESKWNGESYDTTSGELGFPNEMVRACLEAGVGVDGVPCAEPSEMIGIKRIEDVAIVEREYERRTRWAAGGQTSEL
;
A
#
# COMPACT_ATOMS: atom_id res chain seq x y z
N MET A 1 22.93 -6.77 18.01
CA MET A 1 21.74 -6.98 18.86
C MET A 1 20.87 -5.72 18.83
N ARG A 2 19.86 -5.68 17.96
CA ARG A 2 18.63 -4.89 18.14
C ARG A 2 17.48 -5.80 17.75
N HIS A 3 17.00 -6.55 18.73
CA HIS A 3 15.66 -7.12 18.72
C HIS A 3 14.70 -5.97 19.02
N HIS A 4 13.65 -5.78 18.23
CA HIS A 4 12.26 -5.55 18.66
C HIS A 4 11.38 -5.65 17.41
N TRP A 5 10.79 -6.83 17.23
CA TRP A 5 9.63 -7.03 16.37
C TRP A 5 8.42 -6.68 17.23
N GLY A 6 7.81 -5.53 16.96
CA GLY A 6 6.61 -5.05 17.66
C GLY A 6 6.71 -3.59 18.05
N GLU A 7 6.15 -2.72 17.20
CA GLU A 7 5.37 -1.50 17.55
C GLU A 7 5.06 -0.73 16.24
N THR A 8 3.80 -0.86 15.80
CA THR A 8 2.95 0.10 15.06
C THR A 8 3.55 0.96 13.93
N ALA A 9 3.06 0.71 12.72
CA ALA A 9 3.19 1.54 11.52
C ALA A 9 2.84 3.03 11.76
N SER A 10 3.86 3.87 11.82
CA SER A 10 3.80 5.32 11.50
C SER A 10 5.19 5.95 11.33
N SER A 11 6.27 5.19 11.55
CA SER A 11 7.68 5.61 11.41
C SER A 11 8.28 5.44 10.00
N ASP A 12 7.62 4.75 9.07
CA ASP A 12 8.33 4.15 7.92
C ASP A 12 8.26 4.96 6.62
N TRP A 13 7.31 5.90 6.46
CA TRP A 13 7.21 6.69 5.22
C TRP A 13 8.31 7.73 5.10
N ILE A 14 8.52 8.51 6.15
CA ILE A 14 9.52 9.58 6.20
C ILE A 14 10.92 8.99 6.02
N SER A 15 11.24 7.89 6.69
CA SER A 15 12.53 7.22 6.54
C SER A 15 12.77 6.68 5.13
N THR A 16 11.73 6.18 4.47
CA THR A 16 11.80 5.67 3.08
C THR A 16 12.03 6.83 2.10
N LEU A 17 11.31 7.94 2.25
CA LEU A 17 11.48 9.13 1.42
C LEU A 17 12.84 9.81 1.67
N ASP A 18 13.24 9.98 2.94
CA ASP A 18 14.56 10.52 3.31
C ASP A 18 15.69 9.67 2.73
N GLY A 19 15.54 8.34 2.76
CA GLY A 19 16.49 7.40 2.16
C GLY A 19 16.58 7.55 0.64
N PHE A 20 15.44 7.72 -0.04
CA PHE A 20 15.40 8.01 -1.46
C PHE A 20 16.06 9.36 -1.77
N GLU A 21 15.64 10.44 -1.11
CA GLU A 21 16.14 11.80 -1.37
C GLU A 21 17.63 11.92 -1.06
N ALA A 22 18.13 11.21 -0.04
CA ALA A 22 19.55 11.20 0.31
C ALA A 22 20.44 10.58 -0.77
N LEU A 23 19.94 9.57 -1.50
CA LEU A 23 20.70 8.87 -2.54
C LEU A 23 20.49 9.44 -3.94
N PHE A 24 19.25 9.85 -4.24
CA PHE A 24 18.82 10.19 -5.60
C PHE A 24 18.43 11.65 -5.77
N GLY A 25 18.20 12.39 -4.69
CA GLY A 25 17.67 13.75 -4.70
C GLY A 25 16.14 13.79 -4.80
N LYS A 26 15.58 15.01 -4.86
CA LYS A 26 14.14 15.21 -5.08
C LYS A 26 13.78 14.94 -6.53
N ALA A 27 12.71 14.19 -6.76
CA ALA A 27 12.29 13.80 -8.10
C ALA A 27 10.78 13.51 -8.20
N LEU A 28 10.33 13.22 -9.42
CA LEU A 28 9.00 12.64 -9.65
C LEU A 28 8.99 11.22 -9.06
N LEU A 29 7.97 10.88 -8.29
CA LEU A 29 7.89 9.64 -7.55
C LEU A 29 6.61 8.88 -7.87
N TRP A 30 6.78 7.64 -8.29
CA TRP A 30 5.77 6.60 -8.12
C TRP A 30 6.07 5.82 -6.86
N VAL A 31 5.01 5.45 -6.16
CA VAL A 31 5.05 4.64 -4.95
C VAL A 31 4.37 3.33 -5.28
N VAL A 32 5.17 2.27 -5.37
CA VAL A 32 4.68 0.93 -5.66
C VAL A 32 4.66 0.17 -4.34
N GLU A 33 3.48 -0.26 -3.92
CA GLU A 33 3.33 -1.13 -2.75
C GLU A 33 2.90 -2.53 -3.17
N VAL A 34 3.65 -3.53 -2.73
CA VAL A 34 3.40 -4.94 -3.01
C VAL A 34 3.32 -5.71 -1.69
N PRO A 35 2.20 -6.40 -1.39
CA PRO A 35 2.07 -7.15 -0.15
C PRO A 35 2.91 -8.43 -0.16
N GLY A 36 3.23 -8.94 1.03
CA GLY A 36 3.61 -10.34 1.18
C GLY A 36 2.42 -11.25 0.89
N ARG A 37 2.67 -12.55 0.68
CA ARG A 37 1.60 -13.51 0.41
C ARG A 37 1.62 -14.67 1.38
N VAL A 38 0.46 -15.26 1.64
CA VAL A 38 0.30 -16.49 2.41
C VAL A 38 -0.30 -17.56 1.51
N CYS A 39 0.39 -18.69 1.35
CA CYS A 39 -0.16 -19.90 0.72
C CYS A 39 -0.77 -20.78 1.80
N VAL A 40 -2.10 -20.94 1.77
CA VAL A 40 -2.83 -21.80 2.71
C VAL A 40 -2.66 -23.26 2.31
N LEU A 41 -3.02 -23.61 1.08
CA LEU A 41 -2.89 -24.95 0.50
C LEU A 41 -2.71 -24.85 -1.02
N GLY A 42 -2.12 -25.89 -1.63
CA GLY A 42 -1.81 -25.90 -3.06
C GLY A 42 -0.32 -25.68 -3.36
N ASP A 43 0.56 -25.86 -2.38
CA ASP A 43 2.01 -25.63 -2.58
C ASP A 43 2.56 -26.50 -3.72
N HIS A 44 3.56 -26.00 -4.44
CA HIS A 44 4.26 -26.71 -5.53
C HIS A 44 3.35 -27.21 -6.68
N SER A 45 2.17 -26.61 -6.89
CA SER A 45 1.20 -27.05 -7.90
C SER A 45 0.99 -26.08 -9.08
N ASP A 46 1.34 -24.80 -8.94
CA ASP A 46 1.11 -23.75 -9.95
C ASP A 46 1.87 -24.02 -11.26
N TYR A 47 3.09 -24.55 -11.15
CA TYR A 47 3.92 -24.88 -12.31
C TYR A 47 3.69 -26.29 -12.89
N VAL A 48 2.69 -27.05 -12.44
CA VAL A 48 2.46 -28.44 -12.89
C VAL A 48 1.60 -28.47 -14.17
N PRO A 49 2.13 -28.90 -15.33
CA PRO A 49 1.47 -28.71 -16.63
C PRO A 49 0.27 -29.64 -16.87
N TYR A 50 0.25 -30.81 -16.22
CA TYR A 50 -0.76 -31.85 -16.42
C TYR A 50 -1.89 -31.83 -15.38
N LEU A 51 -1.88 -30.84 -14.49
CA LEU A 51 -2.88 -30.63 -13.44
C LEU A 51 -3.59 -29.29 -13.62
N ARG A 52 -4.92 -29.29 -13.52
CA ARG A 52 -5.70 -28.05 -13.34
C ARG A 52 -5.68 -27.70 -11.85
N ALA A 53 -4.58 -27.11 -11.40
CA ALA A 53 -4.34 -26.80 -10.01
C ALA A 53 -5.22 -25.66 -9.52
N ASN A 54 -5.72 -25.77 -8.30
CA ASN A 54 -6.30 -24.67 -7.54
C ASN A 54 -5.40 -24.44 -6.33
N ILE A 55 -5.19 -23.19 -5.95
CA ILE A 55 -4.35 -22.81 -4.81
C ILE A 55 -5.11 -21.83 -3.94
N ILE A 56 -5.16 -22.11 -2.63
CA ILE A 56 -5.80 -21.22 -1.67
C ILE A 56 -4.75 -20.31 -1.04
N THR A 57 -4.94 -19.00 -1.17
CA THR A 57 -3.93 -18.01 -0.82
C THR A 57 -4.54 -16.66 -0.46
N PHE A 58 -3.78 -15.75 0.14
CA PHE A 58 -4.18 -14.36 0.32
C PHE A 58 -2.94 -13.45 0.43
N ALA A 59 -3.10 -12.17 0.16
CA ALA A 59 -2.07 -11.17 0.45
C ALA A 59 -2.11 -10.79 1.94
N SER A 60 -0.94 -10.63 2.56
CA SER A 60 -0.83 -10.16 3.93
C SER A 60 -1.18 -8.68 4.03
N ASP A 61 -2.05 -8.33 4.95
CA ASP A 61 -2.33 -6.94 5.30
C ASP A 61 -1.17 -6.30 6.11
N ASN A 62 -0.46 -7.12 6.90
CA ASN A 62 0.55 -6.66 7.86
C ASN A 62 1.98 -6.63 7.30
N GLN A 63 2.22 -7.24 6.15
CA GLN A 63 3.55 -7.35 5.55
C GLN A 63 3.53 -6.80 4.13
N ARG A 64 4.31 -5.75 3.88
CA ARG A 64 4.35 -5.03 2.60
C ARG A 64 5.78 -4.63 2.24
N MET A 65 6.06 -4.60 0.96
CA MET A 65 7.22 -3.96 0.36
C MET A 65 6.75 -2.69 -0.33
N ARG A 66 7.50 -1.62 -0.12
CA ARG A 66 7.27 -0.30 -0.71
C ARG A 66 8.50 0.08 -1.52
N ALA A 67 8.28 0.48 -2.77
CA ALA A 67 9.30 0.99 -3.66
C ALA A 67 8.95 2.42 -4.08
N LEU A 68 9.84 3.37 -3.80
CA LEU A 68 9.82 4.71 -4.37
C LEU A 68 10.59 4.65 -5.69
N VAL A 69 9.97 5.09 -6.78
CA VAL A 69 10.51 4.96 -8.14
C VAL A 69 10.49 6.32 -8.82
N SER A 70 11.64 6.77 -9.31
CA SER A 70 11.73 7.92 -10.23
C SER A 70 12.24 7.47 -11.59
N PRO A 71 11.60 7.87 -12.70
CA PRO A 71 12.13 7.59 -14.03
C PRO A 71 13.43 8.38 -14.26
N ARG A 72 14.27 7.86 -15.16
CA ARG A 72 15.48 8.53 -15.67
C ARG A 72 15.39 8.68 -17.18
N ASP A 73 16.09 9.67 -17.73
CA ASP A 73 16.17 9.93 -19.17
C ASP A 73 17.29 9.13 -19.87
N ASP A 74 18.14 8.46 -19.09
CA ASP A 74 19.17 7.52 -19.54
C ASP A 74 18.77 6.06 -19.28
N GLY A 75 19.59 5.11 -19.75
CA GLY A 75 19.38 3.67 -19.55
C GLY A 75 19.90 3.13 -18.21
N ARG A 76 20.25 3.99 -17.24
CA ARG A 76 20.85 3.54 -15.98
C ARG A 76 19.77 3.17 -14.97
N ILE A 77 19.99 2.09 -14.25
CA ILE A 77 19.14 1.65 -13.15
C ILE A 77 19.97 1.72 -11.87
N ARG A 78 19.48 2.49 -10.89
CA ARG A 78 20.11 2.59 -9.57
C ARG A 78 19.11 2.17 -8.52
N ILE A 79 19.51 1.23 -7.68
CA ILE A 79 18.64 0.63 -6.68
C ILE A 79 19.31 0.58 -5.33
N ALA A 80 18.55 0.84 -4.28
CA ALA A 80 18.99 0.68 -2.90
C ALA A 80 17.83 0.20 -2.04
N SER A 81 18.15 -0.33 -0.85
CA SER A 81 17.13 -0.69 0.13
C SER A 81 17.51 -0.21 1.52
N SER A 82 16.50 0.01 2.37
CA SER A 82 16.69 0.28 3.80
C SER A 82 17.29 -0.89 4.58
N LEU A 83 17.34 -2.09 3.99
CA LEU A 83 17.90 -3.29 4.61
C LEU A 83 19.44 -3.27 4.59
N ASP A 84 20.06 -3.50 5.75
CA ASP A 84 21.51 -3.61 5.90
C ASP A 84 22.13 -4.58 4.87
N GLY A 85 23.20 -4.13 4.19
CA GLY A 85 23.89 -4.91 3.16
C GLY A 85 23.27 -4.81 1.75
N CYS A 86 22.17 -4.07 1.60
CA CYS A 86 21.56 -3.75 0.30
C CYS A 86 21.87 -2.31 -0.11
N GLU A 87 23.16 -1.99 -0.18
CA GLU A 87 23.68 -0.69 -0.58
C GLU A 87 23.37 -0.37 -2.05
N LEU A 88 23.61 0.90 -2.44
CA LEU A 88 23.41 1.38 -3.80
C LEU A 88 24.08 0.47 -4.84
N THR A 89 23.26 -0.14 -5.68
CA THR A 89 23.69 -0.95 -6.82
C THR A 89 23.26 -0.27 -8.11
N GLU A 90 24.14 -0.24 -9.11
CA GLU A 90 23.90 0.40 -10.39
C GLU A 90 24.22 -0.57 -11.56
N PHE A 91 23.42 -0.49 -12.63
CA PHE A 91 23.68 -1.17 -13.90
C PHE A 91 22.97 -0.47 -15.07
N ASP A 92 23.46 -0.69 -16.28
CA ASP A 92 22.80 -0.22 -17.50
C ASP A 92 21.84 -1.28 -18.06
N ILE A 93 20.68 -0.85 -18.59
CA ILE A 93 19.71 -1.74 -19.24
C ILE A 93 20.32 -2.56 -20.38
N GLN A 94 21.41 -2.11 -21.02
CA GLN A 94 22.06 -2.86 -22.10
C GLN A 94 22.95 -4.00 -21.59
N GLU A 95 23.34 -4.02 -20.31
CA GLU A 95 24.15 -5.10 -19.73
C GLU A 95 23.40 -6.44 -19.69
N GLU A 96 22.08 -6.38 -19.62
CA GLU A 96 21.20 -7.52 -19.33
C GLU A 96 20.37 -7.98 -20.54
N ARG A 97 20.73 -7.51 -21.74
CA ARG A 97 19.96 -7.76 -22.95
C ARG A 97 20.10 -9.22 -23.42
N TYR A 98 18.95 -9.86 -23.65
CA TYR A 98 18.85 -11.18 -24.26
C TYR A 98 18.18 -11.10 -25.63
N ASP A 99 18.92 -11.44 -26.68
CA ASP A 99 18.38 -11.61 -28.02
C ASP A 99 18.10 -13.12 -28.26
N GLY A 100 16.85 -13.56 -28.10
CA GLY A 100 16.47 -14.96 -28.36
C GLY A 100 15.38 -15.53 -27.45
N ASN A 101 15.30 -16.85 -27.35
CA ASN A 101 14.41 -17.51 -26.40
C ASN A 101 14.94 -17.31 -24.97
N TRP A 102 14.07 -16.84 -24.07
CA TRP A 102 14.43 -16.55 -22.68
C TRP A 102 15.06 -17.74 -21.95
N LEU A 103 14.48 -18.94 -22.08
CA LEU A 103 14.96 -20.12 -21.37
C LEU A 103 16.33 -20.57 -21.89
N ASP A 104 16.50 -20.60 -23.21
CA ASP A 104 17.79 -21.00 -23.82
C ASP A 104 18.91 -20.06 -23.37
N GLY A 105 18.65 -18.74 -23.37
CA GLY A 105 19.63 -17.75 -22.89
C GLY A 105 19.96 -17.86 -21.41
N LEU A 106 18.98 -18.20 -20.56
CA LEU A 106 19.21 -18.46 -19.14
C LEU A 106 20.01 -19.73 -18.90
N ASP A 107 19.76 -20.79 -19.68
CA ASP A 107 20.48 -22.07 -19.55
C ASP A 107 21.93 -21.94 -20.03
N GLU A 108 22.20 -21.14 -21.09
CA GLU A 108 23.56 -20.82 -21.55
C GLU A 108 24.34 -19.98 -20.52
N ARG A 109 23.71 -18.98 -19.91
CA ARG A 109 24.36 -18.14 -18.88
C ARG A 109 24.57 -18.90 -17.57
N GLY A 110 23.60 -19.74 -17.19
CA GLY A 110 23.50 -20.34 -15.87
C GLY A 110 22.96 -19.37 -14.80
N ALA A 111 22.85 -19.89 -13.58
CA ALA A 111 22.41 -19.12 -12.42
C ALA A 111 23.50 -18.12 -11.99
N PRO A 112 23.18 -16.83 -11.80
CA PRO A 112 24.15 -15.84 -11.34
C PRO A 112 24.51 -16.08 -9.86
N ASP A 113 25.64 -15.51 -9.43
CA ASP A 113 25.98 -15.45 -8.01
C ASP A 113 24.87 -14.73 -7.21
N SER A 114 24.61 -15.23 -6.00
CA SER A 114 23.48 -14.74 -5.18
C SER A 114 23.65 -13.26 -4.81
N HIS A 115 22.78 -12.42 -5.37
CA HIS A 115 22.69 -11.00 -5.03
C HIS A 115 21.24 -10.51 -5.15
N TRP A 116 20.81 -9.64 -4.23
CA TRP A 116 19.41 -9.16 -4.17
C TRP A 116 19.00 -8.40 -5.44
N SER A 117 19.94 -7.66 -6.06
CA SER A 117 19.70 -6.94 -7.31
C SER A 117 19.31 -7.86 -8.47
N ASN A 118 19.59 -9.16 -8.41
CA ASN A 118 19.29 -10.07 -9.51
C ASN A 118 17.79 -10.23 -9.75
N TYR A 119 16.95 -9.98 -8.74
CA TYR A 119 15.49 -9.90 -8.93
C TYR A 119 15.10 -8.67 -9.77
N VAL A 120 15.78 -7.54 -9.56
CA VAL A 120 15.59 -6.32 -10.36
C VAL A 120 16.14 -6.51 -11.78
N ARG A 121 17.37 -7.03 -11.91
CA ARG A 121 17.99 -7.34 -13.20
C ARG A 121 17.12 -8.31 -13.99
N GLY A 122 16.58 -9.35 -13.37
CA GLY A 122 15.67 -10.29 -14.01
C GLY A 122 14.39 -9.66 -14.53
N ALA A 123 13.75 -8.79 -13.75
CA ALA A 123 12.57 -8.04 -14.19
C ALA A 123 12.86 -7.14 -15.40
N VAL A 124 13.99 -6.43 -15.37
CA VAL A 124 14.43 -5.53 -16.45
C VAL A 124 14.77 -6.34 -17.70
N ALA A 125 15.65 -7.33 -17.58
CA ALA A 125 16.10 -8.20 -18.64
C ALA A 125 14.94 -8.91 -19.34
N TYR A 126 14.00 -9.46 -18.56
CA TYR A 126 12.85 -10.14 -19.13
C TYR A 126 11.92 -9.18 -19.85
N THR A 127 11.64 -8.00 -19.26
CA THR A 127 10.83 -6.98 -19.93
C THR A 127 11.50 -6.51 -21.22
N GLN A 128 12.83 -6.36 -21.23
CA GLN A 128 13.62 -6.00 -22.40
C GLN A 128 13.66 -7.08 -23.48
N SER A 129 13.62 -8.37 -23.10
CA SER A 129 13.50 -9.46 -24.07
C SER A 129 12.19 -9.41 -24.87
N LEU A 130 11.18 -8.72 -24.34
CA LEU A 130 9.86 -8.57 -24.94
C LEU A 130 9.64 -7.18 -25.57
N ASN A 131 10.43 -6.18 -25.20
CA ASN A 131 10.23 -4.77 -25.56
C ASN A 131 11.56 -4.02 -25.72
N GLU A 132 11.59 -2.99 -26.57
CA GLU A 132 12.72 -2.06 -26.58
C GLU A 132 12.62 -1.07 -25.41
N LEU A 133 13.48 -1.25 -24.40
CA LEU A 133 13.59 -0.32 -23.27
C LEU A 133 14.57 0.81 -23.60
N ARG A 134 14.21 2.04 -23.20
CA ARG A 134 15.02 3.24 -23.39
C ARG A 134 15.40 3.91 -22.08
N PHE A 135 14.50 3.89 -21.11
CA PHE A 135 14.60 4.65 -19.88
C PHE A 135 14.83 3.71 -18.68
N GLY A 136 15.80 4.06 -17.86
CA GLY A 136 16.06 3.46 -16.56
C GLY A 136 15.30 4.18 -15.45
N PHE A 137 15.66 3.88 -14.21
CA PHE A 137 14.99 4.43 -13.03
C PHE A 137 15.88 4.40 -11.79
N ASP A 138 15.58 5.30 -10.86
CA ASP A 138 16.05 5.24 -9.48
C ASP A 138 14.97 4.57 -8.63
N MET A 139 15.33 3.56 -7.84
CA MET A 139 14.38 2.87 -6.96
C MET A 139 14.94 2.66 -5.55
N PHE A 140 14.21 3.14 -4.54
CA PHE A 140 14.50 2.87 -3.13
C PHE A 140 13.44 1.95 -2.53
N VAL A 141 13.86 0.85 -1.90
CA VAL A 141 12.96 -0.18 -1.37
C VAL A 141 13.02 -0.29 0.15
N ASP A 142 11.86 -0.20 0.78
CA ASP A 142 11.64 -0.54 2.18
C ASP A 142 10.65 -1.71 2.30
N SER A 143 10.84 -2.61 3.27
CA SER A 143 10.04 -3.84 3.35
C SER A 143 9.88 -4.36 4.77
N THR A 144 8.63 -4.57 5.17
CA THR A 144 8.28 -5.32 6.38
C THR A 144 8.14 -6.82 6.13
N ILE A 145 8.20 -7.27 4.86
CA ILE A 145 8.25 -8.69 4.51
C ILE A 145 9.64 -9.24 4.85
N PRO A 146 9.77 -10.23 5.75
CA PRO A 146 11.09 -10.72 6.15
C PRO A 146 11.81 -11.39 4.97
N PRO A 147 13.12 -11.13 4.76
CA PRO A 147 13.89 -11.78 3.71
C PRO A 147 14.03 -13.29 3.96
N ALA A 148 14.08 -14.08 2.88
CA ALA A 148 14.30 -15.53 2.92
C ALA A 148 13.36 -16.29 3.89
N SER A 149 12.13 -15.79 4.05
CA SER A 149 11.18 -16.26 5.07
C SER A 149 10.08 -17.17 4.53
N GLY A 150 10.06 -17.40 3.22
CA GLY A 150 8.94 -18.10 2.58
C GLY A 150 7.68 -17.24 2.47
N SER A 151 7.72 -15.92 2.75
CA SER A 151 6.61 -14.96 2.54
C SER A 151 6.71 -14.16 1.22
N SER A 152 7.56 -14.58 0.29
CA SER A 152 7.75 -14.01 -1.06
C SER A 152 8.25 -12.57 -1.13
N SER A 153 9.21 -12.21 -0.29
CA SER A 153 9.95 -10.94 -0.46
C SER A 153 10.67 -10.84 -1.81
N SER A 154 11.10 -11.96 -2.41
CA SER A 154 11.66 -11.97 -3.77
C SER A 154 10.63 -11.57 -4.83
N SER A 155 9.44 -12.17 -4.79
CA SER A 155 8.40 -11.93 -5.80
C SER A 155 7.81 -10.54 -5.65
N ALA A 156 7.74 -10.02 -4.42
CA ALA A 156 7.39 -8.63 -4.17
C ALA A 156 8.41 -7.66 -4.81
N LEU A 157 9.71 -7.91 -4.65
CA LEU A 157 10.76 -7.12 -5.28
C LEU A 157 10.73 -7.23 -6.81
N THR A 158 10.47 -8.42 -7.35
CA THR A 158 10.30 -8.64 -8.79
C THR A 158 9.11 -7.83 -9.32
N LEU A 159 7.96 -7.82 -8.64
CA LEU A 159 6.80 -7.01 -9.04
C LEU A 159 7.07 -5.52 -8.94
N CYS A 160 7.71 -5.03 -7.86
CA CYS A 160 8.14 -3.63 -7.77
C CYS A 160 9.01 -3.24 -8.96
N SER A 161 9.96 -4.11 -9.34
CA SER A 161 10.90 -3.87 -10.43
C SER A 161 10.23 -3.92 -11.81
N LEU A 162 9.30 -4.84 -12.02
CA LEU A 162 8.49 -4.90 -13.25
C LEU A 162 7.68 -3.62 -13.40
N LEU A 163 6.98 -3.20 -12.35
CA LEU A 163 6.18 -1.97 -12.37
C LEU A 163 7.04 -0.73 -12.57
N ALA A 164 8.20 -0.63 -11.89
CA ALA A 164 9.16 0.45 -12.10
C ALA A 164 9.62 0.53 -13.56
N THR A 165 9.93 -0.62 -14.18
CA THR A 165 10.35 -0.71 -15.58
C THR A 165 9.22 -0.30 -16.53
N HIS A 166 8.00 -0.77 -16.30
CA HIS A 166 6.84 -0.47 -17.14
C HIS A 166 6.44 1.01 -17.04
N LEU A 167 6.37 1.57 -15.82
CA LEU A 167 6.06 2.97 -15.59
C LEU A 167 7.08 3.89 -16.28
N SER A 168 8.38 3.62 -16.09
CA SER A 168 9.45 4.45 -16.64
C SER A 168 9.53 4.42 -18.17
N ASN A 169 9.02 3.35 -18.81
CA ASN A 169 9.02 3.20 -20.27
C ASN A 169 7.62 3.36 -20.90
N GLY A 170 6.59 3.74 -20.12
CA GLY A 170 5.22 3.92 -20.61
C GLY A 170 4.59 2.63 -21.16
N LEU A 171 4.99 1.46 -20.65
CA LEU A 171 4.45 0.17 -21.07
C LEU A 171 3.15 -0.13 -20.32
N THR A 172 2.18 -0.70 -21.03
CA THR A 172 0.89 -1.12 -20.43
C THR A 172 0.96 -2.56 -19.92
N TRP A 173 0.17 -2.88 -18.90
CA TRP A 173 0.01 -4.24 -18.40
C TRP A 173 -1.45 -4.51 -18.00
N ASP A 174 -1.81 -5.79 -17.97
CA ASP A 174 -2.99 -6.28 -17.27
C ASP A 174 -2.56 -7.15 -16.08
N ARG A 175 -3.52 -7.52 -15.22
CA ARG A 175 -3.23 -8.28 -13.99
C ARG A 175 -2.65 -9.67 -14.26
N GLU A 176 -3.16 -10.39 -15.26
CA GLU A 176 -2.69 -11.75 -15.56
C GLU A 176 -1.29 -11.70 -16.17
N ASN A 177 -1.10 -10.77 -17.12
CA ASN A 177 0.19 -10.55 -17.75
C ASN A 177 1.24 -10.17 -16.71
N LEU A 178 0.96 -9.22 -15.79
CA LEU A 178 1.90 -8.82 -14.74
C LEU A 178 2.31 -10.01 -13.84
N ALA A 179 1.36 -10.88 -13.47
CA ALA A 179 1.66 -12.08 -12.70
C ALA A 179 2.55 -13.07 -13.48
N ARG A 180 2.27 -13.28 -14.77
CA ARG A 180 3.07 -14.13 -15.67
C ARG A 180 4.48 -13.60 -15.89
N LEU A 181 4.61 -12.29 -16.09
CA LEU A 181 5.90 -11.61 -16.22
C LEU A 181 6.73 -11.82 -14.96
N GLY A 182 6.13 -11.68 -13.78
CA GLY A 182 6.79 -11.92 -12.49
C GLY A 182 7.41 -13.32 -12.38
N GLY A 183 6.61 -14.36 -12.59
CA GLY A 183 7.10 -15.74 -12.52
C GLY A 183 8.23 -16.04 -13.51
N SER A 184 8.16 -15.48 -14.72
CA SER A 184 9.16 -15.70 -15.77
C SER A 184 10.44 -14.90 -15.55
N ALA A 185 10.32 -13.67 -15.03
CA ALA A 185 11.45 -12.82 -14.68
C ALA A 185 12.28 -13.42 -13.53
N GLU A 186 11.64 -14.05 -12.54
CA GLU A 186 12.36 -14.71 -11.43
C GLU A 186 13.25 -15.86 -11.91
N TRP A 187 12.98 -16.47 -13.07
CA TRP A 187 13.87 -17.51 -13.60
C TRP A 187 15.29 -17.02 -13.86
N TYR A 188 15.47 -15.69 -13.99
CA TYR A 188 16.77 -15.05 -14.04
C TYR A 188 17.65 -15.41 -12.84
N VAL A 189 17.10 -15.57 -11.63
CA VAL A 189 17.90 -15.94 -10.44
C VAL A 189 18.19 -17.44 -10.35
N GLY A 190 17.81 -18.21 -11.38
CA GLY A 190 18.03 -19.65 -11.47
C GLY A 190 16.90 -20.51 -10.92
N THR A 191 15.85 -19.94 -10.32
CA THR A 191 14.67 -20.71 -9.89
C THR A 191 13.84 -21.12 -11.11
N ARG A 192 13.03 -22.18 -10.97
CA ARG A 192 12.08 -22.64 -12.02
C ARG A 192 10.67 -22.77 -11.48
N GLY A 193 10.27 -21.84 -10.61
CA GLY A 193 8.94 -21.76 -10.01
C GLY A 193 7.85 -21.30 -11.00
N GLY A 194 6.62 -21.20 -10.50
CA GLY A 194 5.47 -20.71 -11.26
C GLY A 194 5.13 -19.26 -10.92
N MET A 195 3.85 -18.91 -11.04
CA MET A 195 3.36 -17.53 -10.87
C MET A 195 2.43 -17.33 -9.67
N MET A 196 2.27 -18.33 -8.78
CA MET A 196 1.37 -18.24 -7.61
C MET A 196 1.60 -16.97 -6.79
N ASP A 197 2.85 -16.72 -6.37
CA ASP A 197 3.19 -15.59 -5.50
C ASP A 197 2.75 -14.26 -6.12
N HIS A 198 3.13 -14.06 -7.38
CA HIS A 198 2.82 -12.88 -8.17
C HIS A 198 1.31 -12.73 -8.39
N ALA A 199 0.62 -13.82 -8.74
CA ALA A 199 -0.82 -13.83 -8.93
C ALA A 199 -1.57 -13.49 -7.64
N THR A 200 -1.16 -14.02 -6.49
CA THR A 200 -1.75 -13.64 -5.20
C THR A 200 -1.62 -12.15 -4.95
N MET A 201 -0.41 -11.60 -5.09
CA MET A 201 -0.13 -10.19 -4.80
C MET A 201 -0.90 -9.25 -5.73
N VAL A 202 -1.10 -9.63 -7.00
CA VAL A 202 -1.79 -8.81 -7.99
C VAL A 202 -3.32 -8.90 -7.90
N TYR A 203 -3.86 -10.08 -7.56
CA TYR A 203 -5.31 -10.32 -7.55
C TYR A 203 -5.97 -10.17 -6.18
N ALA A 204 -5.20 -10.05 -5.10
CA ALA A 204 -5.78 -9.98 -3.76
C ALA A 204 -6.72 -8.78 -3.56
N GLU A 205 -7.83 -9.06 -2.91
CA GLU A 205 -8.84 -8.09 -2.52
C GLU A 205 -8.93 -8.05 -1.00
N ASP A 206 -9.12 -6.85 -0.47
CA ASP A 206 -9.16 -6.61 0.96
C ASP A 206 -10.21 -7.48 1.67
N GLY A 207 -9.82 -8.09 2.79
CA GLY A 207 -10.69 -8.92 3.62
C GLY A 207 -11.09 -10.29 3.06
N SER A 208 -10.53 -10.74 1.92
CA SER A 208 -10.87 -12.03 1.30
C SER A 208 -9.67 -12.93 1.00
N MET A 209 -9.87 -14.25 1.09
CA MET A 209 -8.90 -15.20 0.54
C MET A 209 -9.18 -15.41 -0.95
N LEU A 210 -8.23 -15.99 -1.67
CA LEU A 210 -8.30 -16.29 -3.09
C LEU A 210 -8.22 -17.79 -3.34
N ASN A 211 -9.02 -18.28 -4.27
CA ASN A 211 -8.73 -19.48 -5.02
C ASN A 211 -8.14 -19.06 -6.38
N LEU A 212 -6.86 -19.40 -6.59
CA LEU A 212 -6.15 -19.24 -7.85
C LEU A 212 -6.20 -20.56 -8.62
N GLN A 213 -6.90 -20.55 -9.74
CA GLN A 213 -6.96 -21.65 -10.69
C GLN A 213 -5.90 -21.48 -11.77
N PHE A 214 -5.23 -22.57 -12.11
CA PHE A 214 -4.27 -22.65 -13.20
C PHE A 214 -4.78 -23.59 -14.29
N ARG A 215 -4.69 -23.14 -15.55
CA ARG A 215 -5.01 -23.88 -16.79
C ARG A 215 -6.52 -24.18 -16.99
N PRO A 216 -7.33 -23.21 -17.49
CA PRO A 216 -6.97 -21.80 -17.75
C PRO A 216 -6.79 -21.02 -16.44
N PHE A 217 -6.13 -19.87 -16.50
CA PHE A 217 -5.97 -19.04 -15.32
C PHE A 217 -7.31 -18.45 -14.87
N GLY A 218 -7.52 -18.37 -13.57
CA GLY A 218 -8.67 -17.72 -12.95
C GLY A 218 -8.38 -17.38 -11.50
N ALA A 219 -8.98 -16.29 -11.02
CA ALA A 219 -8.90 -15.89 -9.62
C ALA A 219 -10.31 -15.62 -9.11
N THR A 220 -10.67 -16.26 -8.01
CA THR A 220 -11.98 -16.07 -7.37
C THR A 220 -11.82 -15.84 -5.87
N SER A 221 -12.43 -14.77 -5.38
CA SER A 221 -12.47 -14.47 -3.95
C SER A 221 -13.33 -15.51 -3.22
N ILE A 222 -12.81 -16.02 -2.09
CA ILE A 222 -13.47 -16.98 -1.22
C ILE A 222 -13.55 -16.43 0.21
N PRO A 223 -14.48 -16.91 1.05
CA PRO A 223 -14.68 -16.40 2.40
C PRO A 223 -13.41 -16.47 3.26
N ARG A 224 -13.25 -15.52 4.17
CA ARG A 224 -12.27 -15.61 5.27
C ARG A 224 -12.69 -16.67 6.30
N LEU A 225 -11.78 -17.01 7.21
CA LEU A 225 -12.10 -17.83 8.38
C LEU A 225 -13.18 -17.19 9.27
N PRO A 226 -13.93 -17.98 10.05
CA PRO A 226 -14.72 -17.47 11.16
C PRO A 226 -13.85 -16.63 12.10
N SER A 227 -14.40 -15.54 12.67
CA SER A 227 -13.66 -14.58 13.49
C SER A 227 -13.02 -15.16 14.76
N GLU A 228 -13.47 -16.35 15.18
CA GLU A 228 -12.88 -17.10 16.29
C GLU A 228 -11.50 -17.69 15.98
N PHE A 229 -11.10 -17.71 14.70
CA PHE A 229 -9.84 -18.29 14.24
C PHE A 229 -9.02 -17.28 13.45
N CYS A 230 -7.71 -17.41 13.54
CA CYS A 230 -6.75 -16.55 12.86
C CYS A 230 -5.65 -17.39 12.21
N TRP A 231 -5.13 -16.87 11.10
CA TRP A 231 -3.87 -17.35 10.54
C TRP A 231 -2.72 -16.66 11.25
N TYR A 232 -1.65 -17.40 11.51
CA TYR A 232 -0.41 -16.86 12.05
C TYR A 232 0.78 -17.41 11.27
N SER A 233 1.85 -16.63 11.17
CA SER A 233 3.13 -17.09 10.66
C SER A 233 4.22 -17.02 11.72
N LYS A 234 5.06 -18.04 11.80
CA LYS A 234 6.20 -18.09 12.71
C LYS A 234 7.49 -18.31 11.94
N PHE A 235 8.38 -17.34 11.98
CA PHE A 235 9.71 -17.47 11.37
C PHE A 235 10.57 -18.41 12.20
N THR A 236 11.22 -19.36 11.53
CA THR A 236 12.12 -20.32 12.17
C THR A 236 13.57 -19.91 11.96
N HIS A 237 14.01 -19.84 10.71
CA HIS A 237 15.36 -19.46 10.28
C HIS A 237 15.34 -19.14 8.77
N PRO A 238 16.33 -18.42 8.22
CA PRO A 238 16.37 -18.14 6.79
C PRO A 238 16.42 -19.44 5.98
N ALA A 239 15.63 -19.52 4.91
CA ALA A 239 15.77 -20.61 3.94
C ALA A 239 17.11 -20.48 3.23
N ASP A 240 17.90 -21.55 3.21
CA ASP A 240 19.16 -21.58 2.46
C ASP A 240 18.83 -21.56 0.95
N LYS A 241 19.35 -20.54 0.26
CA LYS A 241 19.21 -20.36 -1.18
C LYS A 241 20.50 -20.69 -1.95
N GLY A 242 21.48 -21.31 -1.28
CA GLY A 242 22.71 -21.78 -1.88
C GLY A 242 22.50 -22.95 -2.86
N GLY A 243 23.55 -23.27 -3.61
CA GLY A 243 23.51 -24.23 -4.73
C GLY A 243 22.72 -25.53 -4.48
N PRO A 244 22.99 -26.30 -3.40
CA PRO A 244 22.28 -27.55 -3.15
C PRO A 244 20.77 -27.40 -2.93
N MET A 245 20.34 -26.34 -2.24
CA MET A 245 18.91 -26.11 -1.97
C MET A 245 18.18 -25.53 -3.19
N LEU A 246 18.85 -24.68 -3.96
CA LEU A 246 18.34 -24.23 -5.26
C LEU A 246 18.15 -25.42 -6.21
N ALA A 247 19.12 -26.35 -6.24
CA ALA A 247 19.00 -27.60 -6.99
C ALA A 247 17.83 -28.46 -6.50
N ALA A 248 17.65 -28.61 -5.18
CA ALA A 248 16.51 -29.36 -4.62
C ALA A 248 15.15 -28.73 -4.96
N PHE A 249 15.03 -27.40 -4.93
CA PHE A 249 13.82 -26.71 -5.36
C PHE A 249 13.56 -26.91 -6.87
N ASN A 250 14.60 -26.77 -7.69
CA ASN A 250 14.50 -26.94 -9.13
C ASN A 250 14.25 -28.40 -9.54
N GLU A 251 14.70 -29.38 -8.76
CA GLU A 251 14.37 -30.80 -8.93
C GLU A 251 12.86 -30.99 -8.93
N LEU A 252 12.16 -30.39 -7.95
CA LEU A 252 10.70 -30.46 -7.85
C LEU A 252 10.04 -29.90 -9.12
N ALA A 253 10.50 -28.74 -9.59
CA ALA A 253 9.99 -28.14 -10.83
C ALA A 253 10.28 -29.02 -12.05
N PHE A 254 11.52 -29.50 -12.21
CA PHE A 254 11.95 -30.31 -13.34
C PHE A 254 11.18 -31.63 -13.43
N VAL A 255 11.05 -32.36 -12.33
CA VAL A 255 10.30 -33.63 -12.30
C VAL A 255 8.86 -33.41 -12.72
N GLN A 256 8.21 -32.34 -12.23
CA GLN A 256 6.83 -32.03 -12.54
C GLN A 256 6.61 -31.51 -13.97
N GLN A 257 7.52 -30.69 -14.48
CA GLN A 257 7.35 -29.99 -15.75
C GLN A 257 7.87 -30.77 -16.95
N LYS A 258 8.84 -31.67 -16.76
CA LYS A 258 9.56 -32.34 -17.84
C LYS A 258 9.43 -33.85 -17.77
N LEU A 259 9.81 -34.44 -16.63
CA LEU A 259 9.91 -35.89 -16.52
C LEU A 259 8.55 -36.57 -16.48
N ILE A 260 7.66 -36.17 -15.56
CA ILE A 260 6.33 -36.77 -15.44
C ILE A 260 5.51 -36.64 -16.74
N PRO A 261 5.39 -35.46 -17.39
CA PRO A 261 4.67 -35.35 -18.67
C PRO A 261 5.15 -36.34 -19.73
N SER A 262 6.47 -36.52 -19.88
CA SER A 262 7.03 -37.45 -20.85
C SER A 262 6.60 -38.90 -20.60
N THR A 263 6.40 -39.28 -19.34
CA THR A 263 5.90 -40.61 -18.95
C THR A 263 4.38 -40.71 -19.03
N LEU A 264 3.66 -39.60 -18.84
CA LEU A 264 2.19 -39.56 -18.89
C LEU A 264 1.63 -39.65 -20.32
N ASP A 265 2.38 -39.13 -21.31
CA ASP A 265 2.02 -39.25 -22.73
C ASP A 265 1.95 -40.72 -23.18
N ASP A 266 2.84 -41.57 -22.67
CA ASP A 266 2.86 -43.01 -22.97
C ASP A 266 1.63 -43.77 -22.42
N VAL A 267 0.98 -43.23 -21.39
CA VAL A 267 -0.18 -43.85 -20.71
C VAL A 267 -1.51 -43.13 -20.98
N GLY A 268 -1.50 -42.04 -21.75
CA GLY A 268 -2.70 -41.29 -22.15
C GLY A 268 -3.44 -40.59 -21.01
N PHE A 269 -2.74 -40.19 -19.94
CA PHE A 269 -3.37 -39.55 -18.78
C PHE A 269 -3.91 -38.14 -19.11
N GLN A 270 -5.16 -37.86 -18.75
CA GLN A 270 -5.78 -36.54 -18.89
C GLN A 270 -6.56 -36.13 -17.64
N HIS A 271 -6.07 -35.12 -16.92
CA HIS A 271 -6.83 -34.45 -15.87
C HIS A 271 -7.96 -33.59 -16.50
N PRO A 272 -9.22 -33.56 -16.00
CA PRO A 272 -9.73 -34.07 -14.73
C PRO A 272 -10.54 -35.39 -14.81
N ARG A 273 -10.38 -36.24 -15.82
CA ARG A 273 -11.40 -37.28 -16.10
C ARG A 273 -11.50 -38.43 -15.09
N ASP A 274 -10.45 -38.79 -14.35
CA ASP A 274 -10.57 -39.85 -13.33
C ASP A 274 -9.57 -39.67 -12.16
N TYR A 275 -10.00 -39.04 -11.07
CA TYR A 275 -9.26 -39.07 -9.80
C TYR A 275 -9.11 -40.51 -9.26
N SER A 276 -9.95 -41.46 -9.68
CA SER A 276 -9.77 -42.89 -9.37
C SER A 276 -8.50 -43.49 -9.98
N ASP A 277 -7.99 -42.93 -11.09
CA ASP A 277 -6.95 -43.56 -11.90
C ASP A 277 -5.53 -43.13 -11.51
N TRP A 278 -5.34 -42.01 -10.79
CA TRP A 278 -3.99 -41.53 -10.45
C TRP A 278 -3.24 -42.50 -9.51
N LYS A 279 -3.95 -43.28 -8.67
CA LYS A 279 -3.32 -44.31 -7.84
C LYS A 279 -2.72 -45.43 -8.69
N VAL A 280 -3.32 -45.72 -9.85
CA VAL A 280 -2.81 -46.71 -10.81
C VAL A 280 -1.65 -46.12 -11.59
N VAL A 281 -1.81 -44.90 -12.12
CA VAL A 281 -0.74 -44.17 -12.83
C VAL A 281 0.49 -44.02 -11.95
N GLY A 282 0.34 -43.55 -10.71
CA GLY A 282 1.44 -43.37 -9.78
C GLY A 282 2.13 -44.68 -9.38
N LYS A 283 1.47 -45.84 -9.44
CA LYS A 283 2.14 -47.15 -9.26
C LYS A 283 3.02 -47.53 -10.44
N ASN A 284 2.70 -47.03 -11.64
CA ASN A 284 3.43 -47.33 -12.86
C ASN A 284 4.57 -46.33 -13.12
N LEU A 285 4.64 -45.22 -12.38
CA LEU A 285 5.79 -44.32 -12.38
C LEU A 285 6.97 -44.94 -11.62
N ASP A 286 8.19 -44.69 -12.10
CA ASP A 286 9.41 -45.09 -11.43
C ASP A 286 9.48 -44.51 -10.01
N GLU A 287 9.95 -45.31 -9.04
CA GLU A 287 10.15 -44.83 -7.66
C GLU A 287 11.25 -43.77 -7.61
N GLY A 288 12.37 -44.07 -8.26
CA GLY A 288 13.52 -43.19 -8.46
C GLY A 288 13.94 -43.21 -9.93
N PHE A 289 14.38 -42.07 -10.44
CA PHE A 289 14.97 -41.93 -11.77
C PHE A 289 16.39 -41.38 -11.64
N GLU A 290 17.38 -42.07 -12.20
CA GLU A 290 18.79 -41.67 -12.07
C GLU A 290 19.17 -40.68 -13.18
N HIS A 291 19.29 -39.39 -12.82
CA HIS A 291 19.69 -38.33 -13.73
C HIS A 291 21.19 -38.08 -13.66
N HIS A 292 21.87 -38.07 -14.81
CA HIS A 292 23.32 -37.91 -14.91
C HIS A 292 23.90 -36.66 -14.22
N GLU A 293 23.13 -35.57 -14.11
CA GLU A 293 23.56 -34.33 -13.44
C GLU A 293 22.92 -34.11 -12.06
N MET A 294 21.70 -34.61 -11.82
CA MET A 294 20.92 -34.30 -10.61
C MET A 294 20.88 -35.45 -9.61
N GLY A 295 21.43 -36.62 -9.96
CA GLY A 295 21.37 -37.82 -9.15
C GLY A 295 19.98 -38.48 -9.17
N GLU A 296 19.64 -39.17 -8.09
CA GLU A 296 18.38 -39.90 -7.95
C GLU A 296 17.20 -38.94 -7.73
N LEU A 297 16.24 -38.96 -8.64
CA LEU A 297 15.03 -38.13 -8.63
C LEU A 297 13.82 -38.91 -8.13
N ARG A 298 13.08 -38.39 -7.14
CA ARG A 298 11.94 -39.09 -6.51
C ARG A 298 10.61 -38.92 -7.27
N VAL A 299 10.55 -39.42 -8.50
CA VAL A 299 9.45 -39.18 -9.46
C VAL A 299 8.07 -39.50 -8.88
N ARG A 300 7.89 -40.72 -8.37
CA ARG A 300 6.61 -41.18 -7.83
C ARG A 300 6.12 -40.34 -6.64
N ASP A 301 7.03 -39.93 -5.77
CA ASP A 301 6.66 -39.13 -4.59
C ASP A 301 6.24 -37.73 -4.98
N ARG A 302 6.91 -37.12 -5.96
CA ARG A 302 6.52 -35.79 -6.46
C ARG A 302 5.13 -35.84 -7.09
N PHE A 303 4.84 -36.85 -7.90
CA PHE A 303 3.50 -37.07 -8.48
C PHE A 303 2.45 -37.27 -7.38
N ARG A 304 2.72 -38.15 -6.41
CA ARG A 304 1.80 -38.42 -5.29
C ARG A 304 1.49 -37.16 -4.49
N TYR A 305 2.49 -36.34 -4.20
CA TYR A 305 2.32 -35.10 -3.45
C TYR A 305 1.31 -34.19 -4.14
N VAL A 306 1.53 -33.86 -5.42
CA VAL A 306 0.68 -32.92 -6.15
C VAL A 306 -0.76 -33.42 -6.28
N MET A 307 -0.97 -34.72 -6.47
CA MET A 307 -2.31 -35.29 -6.50
C MET A 307 -3.02 -35.23 -5.13
N LYS A 308 -2.29 -35.46 -4.04
CA LYS A 308 -2.83 -35.30 -2.67
C LYS A 308 -3.11 -33.84 -2.36
N GLU A 309 -2.24 -32.93 -2.77
CA GLU A 309 -2.38 -31.48 -2.54
C GLU A 309 -3.60 -30.92 -3.28
N TYR A 310 -3.82 -31.34 -4.53
CA TYR A 310 -5.05 -31.02 -5.26
C TYR A 310 -6.30 -31.42 -4.49
N GLN A 311 -6.34 -32.66 -3.96
CA GLN A 311 -7.50 -33.11 -3.18
C GLN A 311 -7.64 -32.33 -1.87
N ARG A 312 -6.53 -31.98 -1.21
CA ARG A 312 -6.57 -31.16 0.00
C ARG A 312 -7.22 -29.81 -0.24
N VAL A 313 -6.95 -29.17 -1.38
CA VAL A 313 -7.59 -27.90 -1.75
C VAL A 313 -9.09 -28.08 -1.94
N VAL A 314 -9.52 -29.13 -2.65
CA VAL A 314 -10.95 -29.45 -2.84
C VAL A 314 -11.65 -29.69 -1.49
N ASP A 315 -11.03 -30.48 -0.61
CA ASP A 315 -11.56 -30.79 0.72
C ASP A 315 -11.59 -29.54 1.63
N PHE A 316 -10.61 -28.66 1.49
CA PHE A 316 -10.53 -27.40 2.24
C PHE A 316 -11.68 -26.47 1.89
N GLU A 317 -11.99 -26.30 0.59
CA GLU A 317 -13.10 -25.44 0.17
C GLU A 317 -14.45 -25.94 0.72
N GLN A 318 -14.66 -27.26 0.72
CA GLN A 318 -15.85 -27.86 1.31
C GLN A 318 -15.91 -27.63 2.83
N ALA A 319 -14.78 -27.86 3.52
CA ALA A 319 -14.70 -27.66 4.96
C ALA A 319 -14.88 -26.19 5.37
N LEU A 320 -14.33 -25.26 4.58
CA LEU A 320 -14.50 -23.82 4.78
C LEU A 320 -15.97 -23.40 4.63
N ALA A 321 -16.66 -23.93 3.61
CA ALA A 321 -18.09 -23.64 3.40
C ALA A 321 -18.99 -24.11 4.56
N SER A 322 -18.58 -25.17 5.28
CA SER A 322 -19.28 -25.69 6.46
C SER A 322 -18.66 -25.24 7.80
N SER A 323 -17.66 -24.34 7.79
CA SER A 323 -16.89 -23.95 8.98
C SER A 323 -16.31 -25.12 9.79
N ASP A 324 -15.94 -26.22 9.11
CA ASP A 324 -15.35 -27.41 9.73
C ASP A 324 -13.85 -27.20 9.98
N MET A 325 -13.56 -26.50 11.07
CA MET A 325 -12.19 -26.21 11.50
C MET A 325 -11.39 -27.46 11.88
N THR A 326 -12.06 -28.56 12.24
CA THR A 326 -11.38 -29.84 12.54
C THR A 326 -10.80 -30.43 11.26
N THR A 327 -11.60 -30.46 10.19
CA THR A 327 -11.13 -30.91 8.88
C THR A 327 -10.04 -30.00 8.35
N ILE A 328 -10.20 -28.68 8.42
CA ILE A 328 -9.14 -27.74 7.99
C ILE A 328 -7.83 -27.99 8.74
N GLY A 329 -7.87 -28.14 10.07
CA GLY A 329 -6.69 -28.46 10.87
C GLY A 329 -6.01 -29.76 10.47
N ARG A 330 -6.80 -30.82 10.23
CA ARG A 330 -6.31 -32.10 9.72
C ARG A 330 -5.60 -31.92 8.37
N LEU A 331 -6.21 -31.21 7.42
CA LEU A 331 -5.64 -30.99 6.08
C LEU A 331 -4.30 -30.25 6.15
N LEU A 332 -4.15 -29.24 7.03
CA LEU A 332 -2.88 -28.55 7.26
C LEU A 332 -1.81 -29.49 7.83
N ASN A 333 -2.17 -30.31 8.81
CA ASN A 333 -1.23 -31.27 9.40
C ASN A 333 -0.83 -32.38 8.42
N GLU A 334 -1.74 -32.81 7.54
CA GLU A 334 -1.43 -33.75 6.45
C GLU A 334 -0.50 -33.11 5.41
N ALA A 335 -0.70 -31.83 5.09
CA ALA A 335 0.21 -31.08 4.22
C ALA A 335 1.62 -31.01 4.83
N TRP A 336 1.73 -30.74 6.14
CA TRP A 336 3.00 -30.80 6.88
C TRP A 336 3.69 -32.16 6.77
N GLU A 337 2.98 -33.25 6.99
CA GLU A 337 3.57 -34.60 6.91
C GLU A 337 4.02 -34.93 5.49
N ASP A 338 3.23 -34.57 4.49
CA ASP A 338 3.55 -34.83 3.09
C ASP A 338 4.70 -33.97 2.55
N THR A 339 4.85 -32.73 3.01
CA THR A 339 6.03 -31.91 2.64
C THR A 339 7.32 -32.50 3.20
N ARG A 340 7.27 -33.15 4.38
CA ARG A 340 8.39 -33.92 4.92
C ARG A 340 8.65 -35.18 4.09
N ASP A 341 7.62 -36.00 3.95
CA ASP A 341 7.78 -37.38 3.53
C ASP A 341 7.87 -37.50 2.01
N LEU A 342 7.16 -36.67 1.25
CA LEU A 342 7.10 -36.73 -0.21
C LEU A 342 7.94 -35.66 -0.89
N LEU A 343 8.18 -34.51 -0.27
CA LEU A 343 9.04 -33.45 -0.82
C LEU A 343 10.43 -33.41 -0.19
N GLY A 344 10.55 -33.68 1.11
CA GLY A 344 11.84 -33.61 1.82
C GLY A 344 12.26 -32.18 2.14
N THR A 345 11.31 -31.27 2.36
CA THR A 345 11.55 -29.82 2.50
C THR A 345 11.67 -29.35 3.95
N HIS A 346 11.69 -30.26 4.91
CA HIS A 346 11.76 -29.92 6.34
C HIS A 346 13.19 -29.77 6.83
N THR A 347 13.38 -28.94 7.87
CA THR A 347 14.63 -28.89 8.62
C THR A 347 14.39 -29.20 10.10
N PRO A 348 15.43 -29.58 10.86
CA PRO A 348 15.27 -29.89 12.29
C PRO A 348 14.64 -28.75 13.10
N MET A 349 14.98 -27.49 12.78
CA MET A 349 14.42 -26.31 13.48
C MET A 349 12.93 -26.14 13.19
N MET A 350 12.48 -26.43 11.97
CA MET A 350 11.05 -26.39 11.63
C MET A 350 10.30 -27.49 12.38
N GLU A 351 10.86 -28.71 12.43
CA GLU A 351 10.27 -29.84 13.15
C GLU A 351 10.12 -29.57 14.64
N GLU A 352 11.16 -29.03 15.27
CA GLU A 352 11.13 -28.65 16.69
C GLU A 352 10.05 -27.61 16.98
N GLU A 353 10.00 -26.55 16.17
CA GLU A 353 9.05 -25.46 16.39
C GLU A 353 7.61 -25.90 16.09
N ALA A 354 7.39 -26.69 15.03
CA ALA A 354 6.07 -27.26 14.74
C ALA A 354 5.61 -28.19 15.86
N ALA A 355 6.50 -29.04 16.40
CA ALA A 355 6.19 -29.93 17.51
C ALA A 355 5.87 -29.16 18.80
N ARG A 356 6.50 -28.00 19.01
CA ARG A 356 6.16 -27.09 20.12
C ARG A 356 4.78 -26.48 19.92
N LEU A 357 4.52 -25.89 18.76
CA LEU A 357 3.26 -25.21 18.43
C LEU A 357 2.06 -26.16 18.51
N LYS A 358 2.19 -27.38 17.98
CA LYS A 358 1.13 -28.40 18.00
C LYS A 358 0.70 -28.84 19.41
N LYS A 359 1.49 -28.54 20.45
CA LYS A 359 1.15 -28.85 21.86
C LYS A 359 0.35 -27.74 22.54
N ILE A 360 0.24 -26.55 21.93
CA ILE A 360 -0.46 -25.40 22.50
C ILE A 360 -1.97 -25.60 22.33
N GLU A 361 -2.72 -25.50 23.42
CA GLU A 361 -4.18 -25.58 23.38
C GLU A 361 -4.75 -24.42 22.53
N GLY A 362 -5.64 -24.75 21.59
CA GLY A 362 -6.20 -23.78 20.65
C GLY A 362 -5.48 -23.70 19.30
N VAL A 363 -4.31 -24.34 19.14
CA VAL A 363 -3.72 -24.58 17.81
C VAL A 363 -4.47 -25.72 17.11
N VAL A 364 -4.90 -25.45 15.89
CA VAL A 364 -5.75 -26.33 15.07
C VAL A 364 -4.91 -27.09 14.04
N GLY A 365 -3.94 -26.42 13.41
CA GLY A 365 -3.06 -27.03 12.42
C GLY A 365 -1.80 -26.20 12.18
N VAL A 366 -0.72 -26.87 11.78
CA VAL A 366 0.56 -26.25 11.45
C VAL A 366 1.12 -26.88 10.19
N LYS A 367 1.57 -26.05 9.24
CA LYS A 367 2.29 -26.48 8.03
C LYS A 367 3.46 -25.56 7.68
N VAL A 368 4.24 -25.97 6.69
CA VAL A 368 5.25 -25.11 6.05
C VAL A 368 4.56 -23.94 5.33
N LEU A 369 5.16 -22.75 5.36
CA LEU A 369 4.74 -21.61 4.54
C LEU A 369 5.79 -21.32 3.46
N GLY A 370 5.41 -21.53 2.19
CA GLY A 370 6.31 -21.37 1.04
C GLY A 370 7.08 -22.64 0.69
N ALA A 371 8.20 -22.50 0.01
CA ALA A 371 8.97 -23.61 -0.58
C ALA A 371 9.58 -24.60 0.43
N GLY A 372 9.67 -24.24 1.71
CA GLY A 372 10.39 -25.00 2.74
C GLY A 372 11.91 -24.75 2.73
N PHE A 373 12.66 -25.73 3.26
CA PHE A 373 14.11 -25.64 3.54
C PHE A 373 14.50 -24.54 4.53
N GLY A 374 13.52 -24.10 5.33
CA GLY A 374 13.59 -22.97 6.24
C GLY A 374 12.38 -22.05 6.08
N GLY A 375 12.49 -20.83 6.59
CA GLY A 375 11.46 -19.81 6.51
C GLY A 375 10.40 -19.92 7.60
N ASN A 376 9.14 -19.69 7.21
CA ASN A 376 7.99 -19.60 8.09
C ASN A 376 7.22 -20.93 8.19
N LEU A 377 6.60 -21.12 9.35
CA LEU A 377 5.45 -22.01 9.51
C LEU A 377 4.16 -21.20 9.38
N LEU A 378 3.12 -21.79 8.77
CA LEU A 378 1.74 -21.30 8.83
C LEU A 378 1.00 -22.06 9.94
N ILE A 379 0.35 -21.30 10.82
CA ILE A 379 -0.42 -21.81 11.94
C ILE A 379 -1.85 -21.36 11.81
N LEU A 380 -2.78 -22.28 12.04
CA LEU A 380 -4.17 -21.99 12.29
C LEU A 380 -4.46 -22.18 13.77
N ALA A 381 -4.95 -21.14 14.43
CA ALA A 381 -5.28 -21.21 15.86
C ALA A 381 -6.51 -20.36 16.18
N LYS A 382 -7.09 -20.59 17.35
CA LYS A 382 -8.10 -19.69 17.92
C LYS A 382 -7.52 -18.29 18.12
N ALA A 383 -8.34 -17.27 17.91
CA ALA A 383 -7.97 -15.88 18.15
C ALA A 383 -7.54 -15.69 19.63
N GLY A 384 -6.46 -14.95 19.85
CA GLY A 384 -5.95 -14.62 21.19
C GLY A 384 -5.12 -15.71 21.87
N VAL A 385 -4.83 -16.83 21.21
CA VAL A 385 -3.89 -17.84 21.72
C VAL A 385 -2.47 -17.27 21.76
N ASP A 386 -1.77 -17.46 22.88
CA ASP A 386 -0.34 -17.14 22.98
C ASP A 386 0.49 -18.23 22.27
N LEU A 387 1.07 -17.86 21.14
CA LEU A 387 1.93 -18.73 20.32
C LEU A 387 3.42 -18.50 20.58
N GLY A 388 3.76 -17.57 21.48
CA GLY A 388 5.11 -17.14 21.80
C GLY A 388 5.61 -15.96 20.96
N VAL A 389 6.84 -15.54 21.24
CA VAL A 389 7.46 -14.35 20.62
C VAL A 389 7.71 -14.52 19.13
N GLY A 390 7.64 -13.42 18.36
CA GLY A 390 7.98 -13.41 16.93
C GLY A 390 6.98 -14.15 16.04
N VAL A 391 5.74 -14.30 16.51
CA VAL A 391 4.60 -14.77 15.71
C VAL A 391 3.87 -13.55 15.15
N VAL A 392 3.50 -13.61 13.88
CA VAL A 392 2.79 -12.54 13.17
C VAL A 392 1.38 -13.02 12.84
N CYS A 393 0.37 -12.25 13.23
CA CYS A 393 -1.00 -12.49 12.79
C CYS A 393 -1.13 -12.15 11.30
N GLN A 394 -1.76 -13.04 10.54
CA GLN A 394 -1.93 -12.91 9.10
C GLN A 394 -3.42 -12.71 8.80
N THR A 395 -3.74 -11.56 8.23
CA THR A 395 -5.09 -11.21 7.77
C THR A 395 -5.06 -10.97 6.26
N PRO A 396 -6.10 -11.40 5.52
CA PRO A 396 -6.20 -11.07 4.11
C PRO A 396 -6.33 -9.57 3.89
N GLY A 397 -5.41 -9.01 3.10
CA GLY A 397 -5.36 -7.59 2.74
C GLY A 397 -5.38 -7.36 1.23
N LYS A 398 -5.33 -6.09 0.83
CA LYS A 398 -5.36 -5.66 -0.57
C LYS A 398 -4.09 -6.06 -1.34
N GLY A 399 -4.22 -6.24 -2.65
CA GLY A 399 -3.12 -6.49 -3.57
C GLY A 399 -2.20 -5.28 -3.81
N VAL A 400 -1.47 -5.36 -4.93
CA VAL A 400 -0.58 -4.30 -5.41
C VAL A 400 -1.32 -2.98 -5.55
N SER A 401 -0.68 -1.88 -5.12
CA SER A 401 -1.15 -0.52 -5.36
C SER A 401 -0.03 0.37 -5.86
N ILE A 402 -0.35 1.29 -6.77
CA ILE A 402 0.58 2.27 -7.32
C ILE A 402 -0.01 3.65 -7.04
N PHE A 403 0.78 4.52 -6.45
CA PHE A 403 0.44 5.92 -6.24
C PHE A 403 1.42 6.78 -7.00
N ASP A 404 0.93 7.59 -7.93
CA ASP A 404 1.73 8.60 -8.61
C ASP A 404 1.66 9.89 -7.80
N MET A 405 2.79 10.27 -7.19
CA MET A 405 2.87 11.50 -6.39
C MET A 405 2.73 12.76 -7.25
N ASN A 406 2.82 12.64 -8.58
CA ASN A 406 2.86 13.76 -9.51
C ASN A 406 1.79 13.67 -10.62
N ALA A 407 0.88 12.68 -10.56
CA ALA A 407 -0.18 12.56 -11.55
C ALA A 407 -1.06 13.82 -11.53
N ASP A 408 -1.31 14.38 -12.71
CA ASP A 408 -2.26 15.47 -12.94
C ASP A 408 -3.64 15.05 -12.45
N VAL A 409 -4.02 15.50 -11.25
CA VAL A 409 -5.32 15.18 -10.66
C VAL A 409 -6.36 16.08 -11.30
N ARG A 410 -6.99 15.61 -12.39
CA ARG A 410 -8.12 16.30 -13.00
C ARG A 410 -9.42 15.51 -12.80
N PRO A 411 -10.42 16.07 -12.09
CA PRO A 411 -11.74 15.45 -12.00
C PRO A 411 -12.39 15.34 -13.40
N PRO A 412 -13.20 14.29 -13.66
CA PRO A 412 -13.78 14.04 -14.99
C PRO A 412 -14.64 15.20 -15.55
N ASN A 413 -15.13 16.11 -14.70
CA ASN A 413 -16.02 17.24 -15.07
C ASN A 413 -15.53 18.64 -14.63
N ASN A 414 -14.25 18.80 -14.27
CA ASN A 414 -13.47 20.05 -14.38
C ASN A 414 -13.97 21.37 -13.75
N ARG A 415 -14.89 21.42 -12.78
CA ARG A 415 -15.11 22.66 -12.00
C ARG A 415 -15.21 22.41 -10.50
N CYS A 416 -14.28 22.99 -9.76
CA CYS A 416 -14.30 23.04 -8.31
C CYS A 416 -14.71 24.44 -7.83
N ALA A 417 -15.06 24.54 -6.55
CA ALA A 417 -15.12 25.82 -5.84
C ALA A 417 -14.09 25.83 -4.71
N ALA A 418 -13.57 27.00 -4.36
CA ALA A 418 -12.78 27.18 -3.15
C ALA A 418 -13.57 28.02 -2.13
N VAL A 419 -13.55 27.62 -0.86
CA VAL A 419 -14.13 28.37 0.26
C VAL A 419 -13.02 28.68 1.26
N LEU A 420 -12.65 29.95 1.37
CA LEU A 420 -11.63 30.44 2.30
C LEU A 420 -12.27 31.02 3.55
N LEU A 421 -12.00 30.37 4.69
CA LEU A 421 -12.60 30.71 5.97
C LEU A 421 -11.81 31.82 6.67
N CYS A 422 -12.45 32.97 6.82
CA CYS A 422 -11.89 34.18 7.45
C CYS A 422 -12.75 34.71 8.60
N GLY A 423 -13.70 33.94 9.14
CA GLY A 423 -14.69 34.41 10.14
C GLY A 423 -14.18 34.63 11.58
N GLY A 424 -12.90 34.39 11.89
CA GLY A 424 -12.41 34.42 13.27
C GLY A 424 -12.35 35.83 13.87
N LYS A 425 -12.85 36.04 15.11
CA LYS A 425 -12.89 37.36 15.80
C LYS A 425 -11.53 38.04 16.05
N GLY A 426 -10.40 37.39 15.76
CA GLY A 426 -9.07 37.99 15.93
C GLY A 426 -8.63 38.27 17.38
N SER A 427 -9.38 37.78 18.39
CA SER A 427 -9.30 38.24 19.79
C SER A 427 -7.88 38.22 20.41
N ARG A 428 -7.05 37.25 20.03
CA ARG A 428 -5.66 37.11 20.52
C ARG A 428 -4.72 38.22 19.99
N MET A 429 -4.96 38.74 18.80
CA MET A 429 -4.15 39.81 18.20
C MET A 429 -4.66 41.19 18.58
N ALA A 430 -5.98 41.34 18.76
CA ALA A 430 -6.56 42.51 19.40
C ALA A 430 -5.96 42.75 20.80
N SER A 431 -5.71 41.68 21.58
CA SER A 431 -5.02 41.81 22.88
C SER A 431 -3.54 42.22 22.79
N GLN A 432 -2.93 42.16 21.61
CA GLN A 432 -1.57 42.63 21.33
C GLN A 432 -1.54 44.03 20.69
N GLY A 433 -2.70 44.70 20.55
CA GLY A 433 -2.80 46.04 19.95
C GLY A 433 -2.73 46.05 18.42
N ILE A 434 -2.91 44.90 17.76
CA ILE A 434 -2.92 44.77 16.30
C ILE A 434 -4.37 44.76 15.82
N ASP A 435 -4.76 45.76 15.02
CA ASP A 435 -6.13 45.91 14.49
C ASP A 435 -6.32 45.28 13.09
N VAL A 436 -5.23 44.84 12.47
CA VAL A 436 -5.24 44.12 11.19
C VAL A 436 -5.81 42.72 11.40
N HIS A 437 -6.77 42.34 10.55
CA HIS A 437 -7.42 41.03 10.60
C HIS A 437 -6.46 39.91 10.13
N LYS A 438 -6.51 38.72 10.73
CA LYS A 438 -5.44 37.69 10.60
C LYS A 438 -5.08 37.30 9.15
N PRO A 439 -6.04 36.98 8.27
CA PRO A 439 -5.73 36.65 6.87
C PRO A 439 -5.16 37.83 6.08
N LEU A 440 -5.29 39.06 6.58
CA LEU A 440 -4.77 40.28 5.96
C LEU A 440 -3.38 40.68 6.49
N ILE A 441 -2.82 39.93 7.44
CA ILE A 441 -1.46 40.18 7.93
C ILE A 441 -0.47 39.94 6.79
N PRO A 442 0.42 40.91 6.50
CA PRO A 442 1.41 40.74 5.45
C PRO A 442 2.44 39.64 5.80
N VAL A 443 2.72 38.79 4.82
CA VAL A 443 3.85 37.87 4.75
C VAL A 443 4.65 38.28 3.54
N SER A 444 5.92 38.68 3.72
CA SER A 444 6.73 39.26 2.63
C SER A 444 6.01 40.41 1.91
N GLU A 445 5.44 41.34 2.70
CA GLU A 445 4.69 42.52 2.25
C GLU A 445 3.34 42.27 1.56
N ILE A 446 2.97 41.00 1.33
CA ILE A 446 1.72 40.60 0.66
C ILE A 446 0.75 40.02 1.71
N PRO A 447 -0.54 40.42 1.74
CA PRO A 447 -1.51 39.84 2.68
C PRO A 447 -1.54 38.31 2.61
N SER A 448 -1.52 37.62 3.75
CA SER A 448 -1.45 36.16 3.82
C SER A 448 -2.46 35.43 2.94
N ILE A 449 -3.69 35.94 2.83
CA ILE A 449 -4.74 35.33 2.02
C ILE A 449 -4.45 35.38 0.52
N ILE A 450 -3.68 36.37 0.06
CA ILE A 450 -3.28 36.47 -1.35
C ILE A 450 -2.34 35.30 -1.69
N HIS A 451 -1.43 34.92 -0.79
CA HIS A 451 -0.60 33.72 -0.98
C HIS A 451 -1.43 32.44 -1.12
N VAL A 452 -2.51 32.31 -0.33
CA VAL A 452 -3.44 31.18 -0.44
C VAL A 452 -4.17 31.19 -1.80
N LEU A 453 -4.61 32.36 -2.25
CA LEU A 453 -5.28 32.51 -3.55
C LEU A 453 -4.33 32.23 -4.72
N ASP A 454 -3.09 32.72 -4.66
CA ASP A 454 -2.06 32.47 -5.68
C ASP A 454 -1.73 30.99 -5.77
N GLN A 455 -1.67 30.29 -4.64
CA GLN A 455 -1.52 28.84 -4.57
C GLN A 455 -2.67 28.13 -5.30
N LEU A 456 -3.91 28.51 -5.03
CA LEU A 456 -5.08 27.95 -5.72
C LEU A 456 -5.11 28.28 -7.22
N ASN A 457 -4.58 29.43 -7.63
CA ASN A 457 -4.47 29.80 -9.05
C ASN A 457 -3.40 28.99 -9.78
N CYS A 458 -2.37 28.54 -9.07
CA CYS A 458 -1.23 27.83 -9.65
C CYS A 458 -1.28 26.30 -9.49
N CYS A 459 -2.28 25.75 -8.79
CA CYS A 459 -2.35 24.32 -8.50
C CYS A 459 -2.90 23.46 -9.66
N GLY A 460 -3.29 24.07 -10.79
CA GLY A 460 -3.77 23.35 -11.97
C GLY A 460 -5.23 22.89 -11.89
N ILE A 461 -5.94 23.19 -10.80
CA ILE A 461 -7.38 22.94 -10.64
C ILE A 461 -8.18 24.14 -11.16
N ASP A 462 -9.23 23.89 -11.93
CA ASP A 462 -10.19 24.92 -12.33
C ASP A 462 -11.16 25.24 -11.18
N PHE A 463 -10.79 26.23 -10.38
CA PHE A 463 -11.68 26.83 -9.39
C PHE A 463 -12.59 27.86 -10.06
N SER A 464 -13.79 27.41 -10.43
CA SER A 464 -14.83 28.21 -11.08
C SER A 464 -15.33 29.39 -10.25
N THR A 465 -15.19 29.31 -8.92
CA THR A 465 -15.43 30.38 -7.97
C THR A 465 -14.52 30.25 -6.76
N ARG A 466 -14.15 31.38 -6.17
CA ARG A 466 -13.39 31.46 -4.92
C ARG A 466 -14.19 32.31 -3.94
N ILE A 467 -14.78 31.66 -2.95
CA ILE A 467 -15.64 32.30 -1.96
C ILE A 467 -14.82 32.58 -0.71
N VAL A 468 -14.78 33.82 -0.26
CA VAL A 468 -14.07 34.24 0.96
C VAL A 468 -15.10 34.64 2.01
N VAL A 469 -15.20 33.85 3.08
CA VAL A 469 -16.21 34.05 4.12
C VAL A 469 -15.64 34.87 5.26
N VAL A 470 -16.18 36.07 5.49
CA VAL A 470 -15.63 37.10 6.40
C VAL A 470 -16.68 37.59 7.41
N PRO A 471 -16.26 38.20 8.54
CA PRO A 471 -17.19 38.87 9.43
C PRO A 471 -17.89 40.07 8.75
N PRO A 472 -19.14 40.42 9.09
CA PRO A 472 -19.92 41.42 8.36
C PRO A 472 -19.31 42.82 8.40
N ASN A 473 -18.63 43.15 9.49
CA ASN A 473 -17.95 44.43 9.68
C ASN A 473 -16.58 44.53 9.00
N ARG A 474 -16.14 43.47 8.30
CA ARG A 474 -14.83 43.40 7.61
C ARG A 474 -15.00 43.24 6.09
N VAL A 475 -16.22 43.16 5.56
CA VAL A 475 -16.48 42.94 4.11
C VAL A 475 -15.75 43.95 3.24
N GLU A 476 -15.89 45.24 3.52
CA GLU A 476 -15.24 46.31 2.75
C GLU A 476 -13.71 46.18 2.73
N GLU A 477 -13.09 45.73 3.83
CA GLU A 477 -11.63 45.53 3.89
C GLU A 477 -11.16 44.46 2.90
N TYR A 478 -11.93 43.37 2.76
CA TYR A 478 -11.60 42.27 1.85
C TYR A 478 -11.94 42.60 0.39
N GLU A 479 -13.04 43.34 0.15
CA GLU A 479 -13.38 43.81 -1.20
C GLU A 479 -12.28 44.72 -1.77
N VAL A 480 -11.69 45.59 -0.94
CA VAL A 480 -10.53 46.42 -1.34
C VAL A 480 -9.31 45.56 -1.64
N VAL A 481 -9.02 44.56 -0.81
CA VAL A 481 -7.85 43.67 -1.00
C VAL A 481 -7.99 42.81 -2.25
N PHE A 482 -9.21 42.42 -2.62
CA PHE A 482 -9.49 41.59 -3.79
C PHE A 482 -9.93 42.39 -5.02
N GLU A 483 -9.76 43.72 -5.03
CA GLU A 483 -10.10 44.54 -6.18
C GLU A 483 -9.33 44.05 -7.42
N GLY A 484 -10.06 43.60 -8.44
CA GLY A 484 -9.49 43.04 -9.67
C GLY A 484 -9.16 41.54 -9.62
N MET A 485 -9.46 40.84 -8.52
CA MET A 485 -9.34 39.38 -8.39
C MET A 485 -10.69 38.68 -8.55
N ASP A 486 -10.68 37.45 -9.03
CA ASP A 486 -11.86 36.59 -9.18
C ASP A 486 -12.21 35.88 -7.86
N CYS A 487 -12.71 36.68 -6.91
CA CYS A 487 -13.10 36.27 -5.56
C CYS A 487 -14.45 36.87 -5.15
N LEU A 488 -15.33 36.06 -4.58
CA LEU A 488 -16.62 36.47 -4.02
C LEU A 488 -16.51 36.58 -2.49
N VAL A 489 -16.73 37.78 -1.94
CA VAL A 489 -16.74 37.99 -0.49
C VAL A 489 -18.15 37.74 0.07
N VAL A 490 -18.27 36.81 1.03
CA VAL A 490 -19.54 36.44 1.67
C VAL A 490 -19.46 36.76 3.15
N ALA A 491 -20.45 37.49 3.66
CA ALA A 491 -20.54 37.80 5.08
C ALA A 491 -21.07 36.60 5.87
N GLN A 492 -20.38 36.22 6.94
CA GLN A 492 -20.89 35.34 7.98
C GLN A 492 -21.61 36.19 9.04
N PRO A 493 -22.95 36.21 9.13
CA PRO A 493 -23.68 37.17 9.97
C PRO A 493 -23.25 37.18 11.44
N ASN A 494 -22.97 36.00 11.99
CA ASN A 494 -22.46 35.80 13.33
C ASN A 494 -21.26 34.86 13.27
N ALA A 495 -20.15 35.20 13.92
CA ALA A 495 -18.97 34.33 13.99
C ALA A 495 -19.23 33.12 14.92
N LEU A 496 -19.95 32.12 14.40
CA LEU A 496 -20.44 30.93 15.11
C LEU A 496 -19.67 29.66 14.73
N GLY A 497 -18.42 29.82 14.30
CA GLY A 497 -17.54 28.71 13.94
C GLY A 497 -17.35 28.52 12.44
N THR A 498 -16.50 27.56 12.11
CA THR A 498 -16.01 27.32 10.75
C THR A 498 -16.99 26.52 9.91
N GLY A 499 -17.79 25.64 10.53
CA GLY A 499 -18.85 24.90 9.83
C GLY A 499 -19.99 25.82 9.40
N ASP A 500 -20.35 26.78 10.26
CA ASP A 500 -21.33 27.84 9.95
C ASP A 500 -20.85 28.74 8.80
N ALA A 501 -19.56 29.06 8.77
CA ALA A 501 -18.97 29.82 7.67
C ALA A 501 -19.04 29.06 6.33
N VAL A 502 -18.76 27.75 6.30
CA VAL A 502 -18.95 26.93 5.10
C VAL A 502 -20.43 26.87 4.69
N HIS A 503 -21.35 26.78 5.65
CA HIS A 503 -22.78 26.80 5.39
C HIS A 503 -23.24 28.13 4.75
N CYS A 504 -22.70 29.27 5.19
CA CYS A 504 -22.98 30.59 4.58
C CYS A 504 -22.55 30.65 3.11
N ALA A 505 -21.47 29.96 2.73
CA ALA A 505 -20.99 29.90 1.36
C ALA A 505 -21.83 28.99 0.45
N LEU A 506 -22.67 28.10 1.01
CA LEU A 506 -23.31 27.01 0.25
C LEU A 506 -24.16 27.49 -0.93
N ASN A 507 -24.88 28.60 -0.76
CA ASN A 507 -25.74 29.15 -1.81
C ASN A 507 -24.98 29.82 -2.96
N GLU A 508 -23.71 30.15 -2.73
CA GLU A 508 -22.85 30.79 -3.73
C GLU A 508 -22.02 29.78 -4.53
N ILE A 509 -22.08 28.49 -4.16
CA ILE A 509 -21.43 27.41 -4.90
C ILE A 509 -22.24 27.11 -6.17
N PRO A 510 -21.63 27.18 -7.37
CA PRO A 510 -22.32 26.89 -8.64
C PRO A 510 -22.92 25.48 -8.68
N GLU A 511 -24.04 25.33 -9.39
CA GLU A 511 -24.75 24.05 -9.49
C GLU A 511 -23.94 22.95 -10.22
N ASP A 512 -22.99 23.34 -11.06
CA ASP A 512 -22.10 22.44 -11.82
C ASP A 512 -20.83 22.04 -11.05
N VAL A 513 -20.66 22.52 -9.81
CA VAL A 513 -19.54 22.13 -8.94
C VAL A 513 -19.91 20.88 -8.13
N GLU A 514 -19.04 19.86 -8.20
CA GLU A 514 -19.20 18.62 -7.43
C GLU A 514 -18.33 18.60 -6.17
N HIS A 515 -17.15 19.22 -6.22
CA HIS A 515 -16.14 19.18 -5.15
C HIS A 515 -15.68 20.58 -4.76
N VAL A 516 -15.58 20.80 -3.45
CA VAL A 516 -15.25 22.09 -2.86
C VAL A 516 -14.00 21.95 -2.02
N TYR A 517 -12.99 22.76 -2.31
CA TYR A 517 -11.81 22.92 -1.48
C TYR A 517 -12.14 23.92 -0.37
N VAL A 518 -11.90 23.56 0.89
CA VAL A 518 -12.12 24.45 2.03
C VAL A 518 -10.80 24.61 2.76
N SER A 519 -10.37 25.85 3.01
CA SER A 519 -9.17 26.12 3.80
C SER A 519 -9.30 27.41 4.61
N PHE A 520 -8.50 27.55 5.66
CA PHE A 520 -8.41 28.82 6.37
C PHE A 520 -7.64 29.84 5.54
N GLY A 521 -8.09 31.10 5.50
CA GLY A 521 -7.37 32.18 4.85
C GLY A 521 -6.00 32.51 5.49
N THR A 522 -5.66 31.84 6.60
CA THR A 522 -4.39 31.95 7.32
C THR A 522 -3.45 30.77 7.08
N GLN A 523 -3.67 29.94 6.05
CA GLN A 523 -2.83 28.78 5.71
C GLN A 523 -1.99 28.98 4.44
N PRO A 524 -1.01 29.90 4.44
CA PRO A 524 -0.23 30.23 3.24
C PRO A 524 0.76 29.13 2.82
N LEU A 525 1.05 28.15 3.70
CA LEU A 525 2.08 27.13 3.45
C LEU A 525 1.58 25.84 2.80
N VAL A 526 0.26 25.67 2.64
CA VAL A 526 -0.32 24.47 1.99
C VAL A 526 0.20 24.38 0.56
N GLN A 527 0.63 23.18 0.16
CA GLN A 527 1.27 22.95 -1.14
C GLN A 527 0.30 22.40 -2.18
N ASN A 528 0.58 22.69 -3.45
CA ASN A 528 -0.19 22.17 -4.58
C ASN A 528 -0.26 20.64 -4.57
N ASP A 529 0.85 19.97 -4.25
CA ASP A 529 0.92 18.51 -4.18
C ASP A 529 -0.05 17.95 -3.13
N SER A 530 -0.13 18.58 -1.95
CA SER A 530 -1.10 18.22 -0.91
C SER A 530 -2.55 18.41 -1.36
N VAL A 531 -2.83 19.51 -2.05
CA VAL A 531 -4.18 19.81 -2.58
C VAL A 531 -4.57 18.79 -3.65
N LEU A 532 -3.68 18.49 -4.59
CA LEU A 532 -3.90 17.55 -5.68
C LEU A 532 -4.01 16.11 -5.18
N ALA A 533 -3.03 15.64 -4.40
CA ALA A 533 -3.02 14.29 -3.83
C ALA A 533 -4.30 14.00 -3.01
N SER A 534 -4.74 14.97 -2.21
CA SER A 534 -5.97 14.82 -1.44
C SER A 534 -7.24 14.89 -2.28
N LEU A 535 -7.29 15.68 -3.37
CA LEU A 535 -8.39 15.65 -4.32
C LEU A 535 -8.49 14.28 -5.01
N LYS A 536 -7.35 13.70 -5.39
CA LYS A 536 -7.31 12.38 -6.03
C LYS A 536 -7.85 11.32 -5.11
N HIS A 537 -7.36 11.29 -3.86
CA HIS A 537 -7.85 10.36 -2.84
C HIS A 537 -9.36 10.52 -2.62
N HIS A 538 -9.84 11.77 -2.58
CA HIS A 538 -11.26 12.11 -2.44
C HIS A 538 -12.11 11.50 -3.57
N ILE A 539 -11.68 11.67 -4.82
CA ILE A 539 -12.42 11.20 -6.01
C ILE A 539 -12.34 9.68 -6.15
N ASP A 540 -11.13 9.11 -6.10
CA ASP A 540 -10.87 7.68 -6.35
C ASP A 540 -11.60 6.78 -5.35
N ASN A 541 -11.78 7.25 -4.11
CA ASN A 541 -12.45 6.51 -3.04
C ASN A 541 -13.91 6.95 -2.84
N HIS A 542 -14.45 7.80 -3.72
CA HIS A 542 -15.82 8.32 -3.63
C HIS A 542 -16.17 8.90 -2.25
N LEU A 543 -15.24 9.66 -1.67
CA LEU A 543 -15.39 10.22 -0.32
C LEU A 543 -16.29 11.45 -0.33
N GLY A 544 -17.08 11.62 0.73
CA GLY A 544 -17.82 12.84 0.98
C GLY A 544 -16.97 13.94 1.61
N PHE A 545 -15.98 13.56 2.42
CA PHE A 545 -15.06 14.48 3.10
C PHE A 545 -13.64 13.91 3.16
N THR A 546 -12.63 14.72 2.85
CA THR A 546 -11.23 14.28 2.85
C THR A 546 -10.33 15.34 3.47
N LEU A 547 -9.42 14.89 4.34
CA LEU A 547 -8.48 15.75 5.03
C LEU A 547 -7.06 15.44 4.55
N PRO A 548 -6.37 16.34 3.84
CA PRO A 548 -4.91 16.29 3.78
C PRO A 548 -4.34 16.37 5.19
N THR A 549 -3.52 15.39 5.55
CA THR A 549 -2.94 15.23 6.87
C THR A 549 -1.43 15.10 6.81
N THR A 550 -0.80 15.23 7.97
CA THR A 550 0.61 14.92 8.21
C THR A 550 0.72 14.18 9.53
N ILE A 551 1.73 13.31 9.66
CA ILE A 551 2.08 12.71 10.93
C ILE A 551 2.99 13.68 11.69
N THR A 552 2.63 14.02 12.93
CA THR A 552 3.36 15.01 13.72
C THR A 552 3.41 14.61 15.20
N PRO A 553 4.47 15.01 15.93
CA PRO A 553 4.42 14.95 17.38
C PRO A 553 3.33 15.87 17.95
N ASN A 554 2.64 15.40 18.99
CA ASN A 554 1.65 16.16 19.77
C ASN A 554 0.57 16.88 18.91
N PRO A 555 -0.16 16.17 18.03
CA PRO A 555 -1.15 16.78 17.15
C PRO A 555 -2.25 17.50 17.96
N TYR A 556 -2.68 18.67 17.47
CA TYR A 556 -3.70 19.49 18.14
C TYR A 556 -5.10 18.88 18.00
N ALA A 557 -5.48 18.48 16.79
CA ALA A 557 -6.74 17.84 16.47
C ALA A 557 -6.50 16.58 15.63
N PRO A 558 -6.09 15.47 16.27
CA PRO A 558 -5.76 14.26 15.54
C PRO A 558 -7.00 13.59 14.93
N LEU A 559 -6.82 13.05 13.73
CA LEU A 559 -7.68 11.99 13.21
C LEU A 559 -7.39 10.71 13.97
N ILE A 560 -8.44 10.03 14.42
CA ILE A 560 -8.36 8.74 15.10
C ILE A 560 -8.72 7.65 14.11
N ARG A 561 -7.87 6.64 14.00
CA ARG A 561 -8.11 5.47 13.16
C ARG A 561 -8.40 4.24 13.99
N GLY A 562 -9.29 3.39 13.46
CA GLY A 562 -9.50 2.04 13.94
C GLY A 562 -8.33 1.12 13.60
N VAL A 563 -8.38 -0.11 14.11
CA VAL A 563 -7.38 -1.15 13.81
C VAL A 563 -7.35 -1.56 12.34
N ASP A 564 -8.42 -1.25 11.59
CA ASP A 564 -8.56 -1.46 10.15
C ASP A 564 -8.05 -0.26 9.32
N GLY A 565 -7.44 0.74 9.97
CA GLY A 565 -6.91 1.93 9.33
C GLY A 565 -7.97 2.95 8.89
N LYS A 566 -9.27 2.71 9.15
CA LYS A 566 -10.32 3.67 8.79
C LYS A 566 -10.45 4.76 9.83
N VAL A 567 -10.84 5.96 9.42
CA VAL A 567 -11.16 7.06 10.34
C VAL A 567 -12.37 6.66 11.19
N THR A 568 -12.22 6.73 12.50
CA THR A 568 -13.27 6.42 13.48
C THR A 568 -13.67 7.65 14.30
N ASP A 569 -12.82 8.67 14.37
CA ASP A 569 -13.13 9.93 15.06
C ASP A 569 -12.16 11.05 14.64
N SER A 570 -12.46 12.29 15.02
CA SER A 570 -11.55 13.44 14.98
C SER A 570 -11.71 14.24 16.27
N VAL A 571 -10.65 14.30 17.07
CA VAL A 571 -10.73 14.75 18.48
C VAL A 571 -10.05 16.10 18.66
N GLU A 572 -10.71 17.04 19.34
CA GLU A 572 -10.11 18.32 19.70
C GLU A 572 -9.45 18.27 21.09
N THR A 573 -8.18 17.86 21.14
CA THR A 573 -7.48 17.50 22.40
C THR A 573 -7.51 18.57 23.49
N HIS A 574 -7.58 19.86 23.12
CA HIS A 574 -7.64 20.97 24.08
C HIS A 574 -9.02 21.26 24.66
N LEU A 575 -10.10 21.02 23.90
CA LEU A 575 -11.46 21.28 24.35
C LEU A 575 -12.05 20.07 25.08
N GLU A 576 -11.68 18.87 24.64
CA GLU A 576 -12.25 17.61 25.11
C GLU A 576 -11.46 17.01 26.29
N GLY A 577 -10.36 17.65 26.71
CA GLY A 577 -9.55 17.19 27.86
C GLY A 577 -8.86 15.84 27.65
N VAL A 578 -8.71 15.42 26.40
CA VAL A 578 -8.11 14.16 25.99
C VAL A 578 -6.58 14.29 26.00
N GLU A 579 -5.89 13.25 26.50
CA GLU A 579 -4.43 13.21 26.50
C GLU A 579 -3.91 13.23 25.05
N LYS A 580 -2.99 14.16 24.76
CA LYS A 580 -2.43 14.27 23.41
C LYS A 580 -1.58 13.05 23.11
N PRO A 581 -1.79 12.38 21.97
CA PRO A 581 -0.89 11.32 21.56
C PRO A 581 0.51 11.91 21.31
N SER A 582 1.55 11.16 21.66
CA SER A 582 2.94 11.61 21.48
C SER A 582 3.27 11.87 20.01
N VAL A 583 2.69 11.07 19.12
CA VAL A 583 2.70 11.21 17.65
C VAL A 583 1.30 10.86 17.13
N GLY A 584 0.80 11.60 16.14
CA GLY A 584 -0.45 11.25 15.49
C GLY A 584 -0.72 12.04 14.22
N GLU A 585 -1.80 11.68 13.54
CA GLU A 585 -2.19 12.24 12.25
C GLU A 585 -2.98 13.54 12.44
N ALA A 586 -2.44 14.67 11.99
CA ALA A 586 -3.07 15.97 12.09
C ALA A 586 -3.48 16.50 10.72
N ASN A 587 -4.66 17.11 10.63
CA ASN A 587 -5.07 17.85 9.44
C ASN A 587 -4.29 19.17 9.32
N ILE A 588 -4.09 19.61 8.08
CA ILE A 588 -3.33 20.84 7.78
C ILE A 588 -4.18 22.10 7.69
N GLY A 589 -5.45 22.07 8.11
CA GLY A 589 -6.35 23.22 7.95
C GLY A 589 -6.83 23.45 6.52
N ALA A 590 -6.82 22.39 5.71
CA ALA A 590 -7.37 22.33 4.36
C ALA A 590 -8.15 21.02 4.21
N TYR A 591 -9.20 21.04 3.41
CA TYR A 591 -10.18 19.95 3.30
C TYR A 591 -10.79 19.90 1.91
N TRP A 592 -11.16 18.70 1.47
CA TRP A 592 -12.05 18.48 0.33
C TRP A 592 -13.41 18.01 0.83
N VAL A 593 -14.48 18.58 0.29
CA VAL A 593 -15.86 18.18 0.59
C VAL A 593 -16.67 18.12 -0.69
N SER A 594 -17.46 17.07 -0.86
CA SER A 594 -18.40 17.01 -1.97
C SER A 594 -19.63 17.89 -1.69
N VAL A 595 -20.21 18.50 -2.71
CA VAL A 595 -21.46 19.27 -2.58
C VAL A 595 -22.59 18.38 -2.07
N SER A 596 -22.58 17.08 -2.40
CA SER A 596 -23.50 16.09 -1.84
C SER A 596 -23.34 15.99 -0.32
N ALA A 597 -22.11 15.89 0.19
CA ALA A 597 -21.86 15.84 1.63
C ALA A 597 -22.24 17.15 2.33
N LEU A 598 -22.01 18.32 1.71
CA LEU A 598 -22.50 19.59 2.28
C LEU A 598 -24.03 19.58 2.46
N LYS A 599 -24.78 19.10 1.47
CA LYS A 599 -26.25 19.03 1.52
C LYS A 599 -26.78 17.95 2.46
N GLN A 600 -26.15 16.77 2.49
CA GLN A 600 -26.62 15.61 3.23
C GLN A 600 -26.12 15.54 4.68
N VAL A 601 -25.01 16.21 4.97
CA VAL A 601 -24.35 16.15 6.29
C VAL A 601 -24.31 17.53 6.93
N LEU A 602 -23.70 18.54 6.30
CA LEU A 602 -23.53 19.85 6.93
C LEU A 602 -24.86 20.57 7.19
N VAL A 603 -25.79 20.57 6.23
CA VAL A 603 -27.10 21.24 6.41
C VAL A 603 -27.89 20.61 7.59
N PRO A 604 -28.11 19.29 7.66
CA PRO A 604 -28.74 18.68 8.83
C PRO A 604 -27.98 18.89 10.14
N LEU A 605 -26.64 18.93 10.09
CA LEU A 605 -25.80 19.19 11.26
C LEU A 605 -26.02 20.61 11.81
N VAL A 606 -26.10 21.61 10.93
CA VAL A 606 -26.43 23.00 11.29
C VAL A 606 -27.81 23.08 11.92
N GLU A 607 -28.83 22.48 11.29
CA GLU A 607 -30.21 22.51 11.77
C GLU A 607 -30.39 21.81 13.12
N SER A 608 -29.75 20.66 13.30
CA SER A 608 -29.89 19.84 14.52
C SER A 608 -29.18 20.42 15.73
N LYS A 609 -28.04 21.11 15.54
CA LYS A 609 -27.27 21.71 16.64
C LYS A 609 -27.68 23.15 16.95
N TRP A 610 -28.44 23.82 16.09
CA TRP A 610 -28.85 25.20 16.31
C TRP A 610 -29.91 25.32 17.40
N ASN A 611 -29.63 26.09 18.45
CA ASN A 611 -30.56 26.29 19.57
C ASN A 611 -31.31 27.65 19.51
N GLY A 612 -31.09 28.45 18.47
CA GLY A 612 -31.66 29.80 18.31
C GLY A 612 -30.68 30.94 18.59
N GLU A 613 -29.57 30.68 19.30
CA GLU A 613 -28.54 31.67 19.64
C GLU A 613 -27.12 31.19 19.30
N SER A 614 -26.82 29.90 19.56
CA SER A 614 -25.53 29.25 19.32
C SER A 614 -25.71 27.80 18.86
N TYR A 615 -24.60 27.11 18.64
CA TYR A 615 -24.60 25.66 18.40
C TYR A 615 -24.46 24.89 19.71
N ASP A 616 -25.17 23.77 19.83
CA ASP A 616 -25.05 22.81 20.95
C ASP A 616 -23.75 22.00 20.82
N THR A 617 -22.64 22.69 21.09
CA THR A 617 -21.27 22.17 21.14
C THR A 617 -20.56 22.72 22.38
N THR A 618 -19.44 22.12 22.77
CA THR A 618 -18.67 22.56 23.94
C THR A 618 -18.19 24.01 23.84
N SER A 619 -17.92 24.49 22.62
CA SER A 619 -17.47 25.87 22.35
C SER A 619 -18.61 26.86 22.07
N GLY A 620 -19.83 26.38 21.80
CA GLY A 620 -20.91 27.18 21.23
C GLY A 620 -20.74 27.51 19.74
N GLU A 621 -19.66 27.02 19.12
CA GLU A 621 -19.31 27.19 17.71
C GLU A 621 -19.38 25.85 16.97
N LEU A 622 -19.77 25.87 15.70
CA LEU A 622 -19.76 24.67 14.84
C LEU A 622 -18.37 24.47 14.22
N GLY A 623 -17.63 23.47 14.70
CA GLY A 623 -16.29 23.15 14.20
C GLY A 623 -16.34 22.34 12.90
N PHE A 624 -15.84 22.90 11.80
CA PHE A 624 -15.93 22.24 10.48
C PHE A 624 -15.26 20.86 10.44
N PRO A 625 -13.93 20.71 10.59
CA PRO A 625 -13.34 19.38 10.38
C PRO A 625 -13.84 18.33 11.37
N ASN A 626 -13.94 18.66 12.67
CA ASN A 626 -14.25 17.67 13.69
C ASN A 626 -15.71 17.25 13.69
N GLU A 627 -16.64 18.20 13.68
CA GLU A 627 -18.07 17.87 13.65
C GLU A 627 -18.46 17.29 12.29
N MET A 628 -17.82 17.74 11.18
CA MET A 628 -18.07 17.14 9.86
C MET A 628 -17.56 15.71 9.77
N VAL A 629 -16.36 15.39 10.30
CA VAL A 629 -15.87 14.00 10.33
C VAL A 629 -16.85 13.11 11.09
N ARG A 630 -17.25 13.51 12.29
CA ARG A 630 -18.19 12.74 13.13
C ARG A 630 -19.55 12.58 12.43
N ALA A 631 -20.09 13.66 11.87
CA ALA A 631 -21.37 13.62 11.17
C ALA A 631 -21.33 12.79 9.87
N CYS A 632 -20.21 12.79 9.14
CA CYS A 632 -20.01 11.90 7.99
C CYS A 632 -20.03 10.43 8.42
N LEU A 633 -19.31 10.08 9.50
CA LEU A 633 -19.31 8.72 10.05
C LEU A 633 -20.70 8.28 10.49
N GLU A 634 -21.44 9.14 11.20
CA GLU A 634 -22.82 8.88 11.61
C GLU A 634 -23.78 8.70 10.43
N ALA A 635 -23.61 9.49 9.37
CA ALA A 635 -24.42 9.42 8.15
C ALA A 635 -24.01 8.29 7.18
N GLY A 636 -22.93 7.55 7.47
CA GLY A 636 -22.37 6.56 6.55
C GLY A 636 -21.79 7.15 5.27
N VAL A 637 -21.43 8.43 5.29
CA VAL A 637 -20.77 9.14 4.18
C VAL A 637 -19.27 8.95 4.32
N GLY A 638 -18.60 8.55 3.23
CA GLY A 638 -17.16 8.27 3.24
C GLY A 638 -16.34 9.47 3.74
N VAL A 639 -15.48 9.24 4.72
CA VAL A 639 -14.54 10.22 5.25
C VAL A 639 -13.17 9.60 5.46
N ASP A 640 -12.11 10.30 5.07
CA ASP A 640 -10.75 9.80 5.28
C ASP A 640 -9.72 10.93 5.39
N GLY A 641 -8.60 10.62 6.04
CA GLY A 641 -7.38 11.41 6.03
C GLY A 641 -6.36 10.84 5.03
N VAL A 642 -5.55 11.69 4.43
CA VAL A 642 -4.46 11.27 3.54
C VAL A 642 -3.16 11.95 3.96
N PRO A 643 -2.14 11.19 4.43
CA PRO A 643 -0.90 11.73 4.97
C PRO A 643 0.05 12.20 3.85
N CYS A 644 -0.39 13.17 3.05
CA CYS A 644 0.31 13.67 1.87
C CYS A 644 1.01 15.02 2.09
N ALA A 645 0.86 15.64 3.26
CA ALA A 645 1.37 16.99 3.50
C ALA A 645 2.63 17.00 4.37
N GLU A 646 3.47 18.02 4.20
CA GLU A 646 4.58 18.27 5.13
C GLU A 646 4.07 18.81 6.48
N PRO A 647 4.77 18.55 7.60
CA PRO A 647 4.43 19.13 8.89
C PRO A 647 4.38 20.67 8.89
N SER A 648 5.16 21.30 8.01
CA SER A 648 5.21 22.76 7.83
C SER A 648 3.87 23.34 7.34
N GLU A 649 3.06 22.56 6.63
CA GLU A 649 1.78 22.99 6.04
C GLU A 649 0.68 23.18 7.09
N MET A 650 0.85 22.63 8.30
CA MET A 650 -0.06 22.90 9.42
C MET A 650 0.12 24.32 10.00
N ILE A 651 1.23 24.98 9.69
CA ILE A 651 1.59 26.27 10.28
C ILE A 651 0.79 27.38 9.61
N GLY A 652 -0.22 27.86 10.34
CA GLY A 652 -1.02 29.01 9.96
C GLY A 652 -0.80 30.21 10.86
N ILE A 653 -1.16 31.39 10.37
CA ILE A 653 -0.98 32.65 11.11
C ILE A 653 -2.02 32.75 12.24
N LYS A 654 -1.56 32.48 13.47
CA LYS A 654 -2.38 32.61 14.68
C LYS A 654 -1.95 33.82 15.51
N ARG A 655 -0.67 34.20 15.42
CA ARG A 655 -0.01 35.33 16.10
C ARG A 655 1.01 35.98 15.14
N ILE A 656 1.51 37.16 15.51
CA ILE A 656 2.48 37.90 14.67
C ILE A 656 3.82 37.15 14.54
N GLU A 657 4.22 36.38 15.55
CA GLU A 657 5.47 35.62 15.52
C GLU A 657 5.45 34.48 14.49
N ASP A 658 4.25 34.02 14.09
CA ASP A 658 4.08 32.96 13.09
C ASP A 658 4.49 33.45 11.68
N VAL A 659 4.43 34.76 11.41
CA VAL A 659 4.83 35.36 10.11
C VAL A 659 6.29 35.04 9.81
N ALA A 660 7.19 35.22 10.78
CA ALA A 660 8.60 34.92 10.60
C ALA A 660 8.87 33.41 10.40
N ILE A 661 7.98 32.53 10.87
CA ILE A 661 8.07 31.09 10.60
C ILE A 661 7.67 30.81 9.15
N VAL A 662 6.55 31.39 8.70
CA VAL A 662 6.07 31.27 7.31
C VAL A 662 7.08 31.82 6.31
N GLU A 663 7.65 33.01 6.55
CA GLU A 663 8.65 33.62 5.66
C GLU A 663 9.92 32.77 5.54
N ARG A 664 10.43 32.25 6.66
CA ARG A 664 11.59 31.33 6.65
C ARG A 664 11.30 30.06 5.87
N GLU A 665 10.07 29.56 5.93
CA GLU A 665 9.66 28.38 5.21
C GLU A 665 9.57 28.65 3.70
N TYR A 666 9.07 29.81 3.28
CA TYR A 666 9.14 30.25 1.88
C TYR A 666 10.58 30.40 1.37
N GLU A 667 11.47 31.02 2.17
CA GLU A 667 12.89 31.11 1.82
C GLU A 667 13.57 29.75 1.74
N ARG A 668 13.21 28.81 2.63
CA ARG A 668 13.69 27.43 2.62
C ARG A 668 13.31 26.76 1.28
N ARG A 669 12.04 26.87 0.89
CA ARG A 669 11.51 26.28 -0.36
C ARG A 669 12.11 26.92 -1.61
N THR A 670 12.28 28.24 -1.62
CA THR A 670 12.84 28.99 -2.76
C THR A 670 14.33 28.70 -2.98
N ARG A 671 15.12 28.57 -1.90
CA ARG A 671 16.55 28.16 -2.00
C ARG A 671 16.71 26.76 -2.59
N TRP A 672 15.80 25.84 -2.28
CA TRP A 672 15.79 24.50 -2.86
C TRP A 672 15.43 24.51 -4.36
N ALA A 673 14.46 25.34 -4.77
CA ALA A 673 14.10 25.49 -6.18
C ALA A 673 15.22 26.10 -7.04
N ALA A 674 16.04 27.01 -6.46
CA ALA A 674 17.19 27.61 -7.13
C ALA A 674 18.46 26.73 -7.10
N GLY A 675 18.56 25.78 -6.17
CA GLY A 675 19.74 24.93 -5.94
C GLY A 675 19.98 23.81 -6.97
N GLY A 676 19.12 23.68 -7.99
CA GLY A 676 19.36 22.84 -9.17
C GLY A 676 20.36 23.43 -10.17
N GLN A 677 20.83 24.67 -9.94
CA GLN A 677 22.02 25.21 -10.60
C GLN A 677 23.13 25.39 -9.58
N THR A 678 24.25 24.71 -9.86
CA THR A 678 25.52 24.74 -9.14
C THR A 678 25.89 26.09 -8.52
N SER A 679 26.33 26.09 -7.27
CA SER A 679 27.53 26.83 -6.89
C SER A 679 28.16 26.28 -5.61
N GLU A 680 29.48 26.07 -5.69
CA GLU A 680 30.41 25.81 -4.59
C GLU A 680 30.20 26.76 -3.40
N LEU A 681 30.22 26.19 -2.19
CA LEU A 681 30.94 26.71 -1.03
C LEU A 681 31.15 25.60 0.02
#